data_AF-A0A7V2QJ33-F1
#
_entry.id   AF-A0A7V2QJ33-F1
#
_cell.length_a   1.000
_cell.length_b   1.000
_cell.length_c   1.000
_cell.angle_alpha   90.00
_cell.angle_beta   90.00
_cell.angle_gamma   90.00
#
_symmetry.space_group_name_H-M   'P 1'
#
loop_
_entity.id
_entity.type
_entity.pdbx_description
1 polymer ?
#
loop_
_entity_poly.entity_id
_entity_poly.type
_entity_poly.pdbx_seq_one_letter_code
_entity_poly.pdbx_strand_id
1 'polypeptide(L)'
;MPRKYLLLLTTVLLITFTIIPGCKGTGEPIPEPAPKPSPSPSPEPSSTYTSLSDQITGLNPASPSSLAGILGAAQDIETARAEGTVSGAEAGKLENELKSKFSSWTRETVDGIDPAKPESIKDFFDLQAVQRTGEYDELVDPATKEYKEEQMTDKFNQWVRNRVDEIDPEDEGALKDMFDLQVIQRTAKYDELATTDTQEYKEEQMGRKLNEWVRNQVDDIDPTDPDNLKYFFWMQRAQATEKYDRFATPETHDYKERQMKQKFNEWVENCVNDLDPDDPDFLEKLEMLRAIQLSDKYDKFIVESVHQWKERTLKQKMDEYIADIVDNLDPSSPTFWEDLARLIEFQLSDVYDDLCAKGTKEYKQAQLAALLTKPLGPPPMIAGVYPTIGQTDVPLDQSIMIVFEQPMEPGSLKEAIEVLPGTTFDTIPMVEENFIILLKPLEPLAENATYNITVSQQAVSLAGIPLLETYEFSFETRAAGPAPNIIATSPADGTIDDKAGQPVIITFDQRMATSSVESAISISPAFDYSVVWTDGNTQAILQSHAPLDSNTIYGITIGTGAMSGDGIPLEKDYSFSFTPVIMNLPHVMGTLPDSGQGGVPSNHPIQIVFDRSMDTASVEARLNVSPDFTYDTRWYEADMVLQIEPLAPLLASQQYAITVGTGALSSFGLPLEADYELVFTTRE
;
A
#
# COMPACT_ATOMS: atom_id res chain seq x y z
N MET A 1 -25.68 -25.96 -80.56
CA MET A 1 -26.11 -25.78 -81.97
C MET A 1 -26.64 -24.36 -82.14
N PRO A 2 -26.32 -23.67 -83.25
CA PRO A 2 -25.14 -22.79 -83.29
C PRO A 2 -25.40 -21.43 -83.99
N ARG A 3 -24.52 -20.42 -83.88
CA ARG A 3 -23.46 -20.01 -84.86
C ARG A 3 -23.14 -18.52 -84.56
N LYS A 4 -21.95 -17.92 -84.74
CA LYS A 4 -20.66 -18.24 -85.39
C LYS A 4 -19.64 -17.15 -84.93
N TYR A 5 -18.40 -17.51 -84.54
CA TYR A 5 -17.10 -17.26 -85.26
C TYR A 5 -16.79 -15.78 -85.57
N LEU A 6 -15.61 -15.18 -85.32
CA LEU A 6 -14.23 -15.56 -85.66
C LEU A 6 -13.29 -14.45 -85.05
N LEU A 7 -12.34 -14.73 -84.14
CA LEU A 7 -10.90 -15.01 -84.33
C LEU A 7 -10.02 -13.93 -85.03
N LEU A 8 -8.89 -13.64 -84.36
CA LEU A 8 -7.58 -13.12 -84.83
C LEU A 8 -7.47 -11.58 -85.02
N LEU A 9 -6.36 -10.89 -84.73
CA LEU A 9 -4.94 -11.27 -84.63
C LEU A 9 -4.17 -10.15 -83.89
N THR A 10 -3.29 -10.53 -82.96
CA THR A 10 -2.17 -9.75 -82.40
C THR A 10 -1.09 -9.49 -83.44
N THR A 11 -0.53 -8.28 -83.56
CA THR A 11 0.92 -8.10 -83.83
C THR A 11 1.43 -6.70 -83.48
N VAL A 12 2.52 -6.69 -82.71
CA VAL A 12 3.47 -5.61 -82.42
C VAL A 12 4.46 -5.48 -83.58
N LEU A 13 4.88 -4.27 -83.96
CA LEU A 13 6.23 -3.95 -84.50
C LEU A 13 6.33 -2.40 -84.62
N LEU A 14 7.21 -1.69 -83.90
CA LEU A 14 8.66 -1.52 -84.11
C LEU A 14 9.03 -1.21 -85.58
N ILE A 15 9.69 -0.06 -85.80
CA ILE A 15 10.69 0.27 -86.86
C ILE A 15 10.83 1.80 -86.89
N THR A 16 11.85 2.36 -86.22
CA THR A 16 13.19 2.72 -86.74
C THR A 16 13.20 3.82 -87.81
N PHE A 17 13.87 4.92 -87.43
CA PHE A 17 14.27 6.05 -88.26
C PHE A 17 15.04 5.60 -89.49
N THR A 18 14.63 6.11 -90.66
CA THR A 18 15.49 6.14 -91.85
C THR A 18 15.48 7.55 -92.42
N ILE A 19 16.67 8.14 -92.52
CA ILE A 19 16.94 9.45 -93.09
C ILE A 19 16.92 9.33 -94.62
N ILE A 20 16.17 10.20 -95.31
CA ILE A 20 16.33 10.45 -96.74
C ILE A 20 16.50 11.97 -96.96
N PRO A 21 17.55 12.42 -97.68
CA PRO A 21 17.79 13.82 -97.96
C PRO A 21 17.02 14.31 -99.21
N GLY A 22 16.46 15.51 -99.07
CA GLY A 22 16.21 16.57 -100.05
C GLY A 22 15.91 16.26 -101.52
N CYS A 23 14.85 16.88 -102.05
CA CYS A 23 14.98 17.75 -103.22
C CYS A 23 13.84 18.77 -103.38
N LYS A 24 14.26 19.96 -103.79
CA LYS A 24 13.62 21.26 -104.01
C LYS A 24 12.36 21.26 -104.88
N GLY A 25 11.42 22.15 -104.53
CA GLY A 25 10.42 22.74 -105.42
C GLY A 25 9.99 24.12 -104.90
N THR A 26 10.22 25.14 -105.71
CA THR A 26 10.19 26.59 -105.43
C THR A 26 8.80 27.22 -105.52
N GLY A 27 8.48 28.23 -104.69
CA GLY A 27 7.40 29.18 -104.96
C GLY A 27 6.97 30.09 -103.80
N GLU A 28 7.33 31.39 -103.92
CA GLU A 28 6.87 32.60 -103.19
C GLU A 28 7.39 32.95 -101.77
N PRO A 29 7.74 34.24 -101.53
CA PRO A 29 8.38 34.70 -100.30
C PRO A 29 7.36 34.96 -99.18
N ILE A 30 7.42 34.16 -98.13
CA ILE A 30 6.74 34.41 -96.86
C ILE A 30 7.63 35.38 -96.05
N PRO A 31 7.09 36.46 -95.44
CA PRO A 31 7.88 37.36 -94.59
C PRO A 31 8.50 36.55 -93.44
N GLU A 32 9.75 36.86 -93.08
CA GLU A 32 10.46 36.24 -91.96
C GLU A 32 9.53 36.13 -90.73
N PRO A 33 9.27 34.93 -90.19
CA PRO A 33 8.71 34.85 -88.86
C PRO A 33 9.76 35.39 -87.90
N ALA A 34 9.37 36.39 -87.10
CA ALA A 34 10.18 36.88 -85.99
C ALA A 34 10.77 35.69 -85.21
N PRO A 35 12.03 35.77 -84.73
CA PRO A 35 12.62 34.69 -83.95
C PRO A 35 11.63 34.30 -82.84
N LYS A 36 11.25 33.02 -82.79
CA LYS A 36 10.53 32.48 -81.64
C LYS A 36 11.33 32.90 -80.40
N PRO A 37 10.70 33.49 -79.37
CA PRO A 37 11.40 33.68 -78.11
C PRO A 37 11.95 32.31 -77.72
N SER A 38 13.26 32.28 -77.42
CA SER A 38 13.89 31.16 -76.73
C SER A 38 12.95 30.73 -75.59
N PRO A 39 12.80 29.42 -75.28
CA PRO A 39 12.12 29.06 -74.05
C PRO A 39 12.80 29.85 -72.94
N SER A 40 12.03 30.74 -72.28
CA SER A 40 12.50 31.40 -71.09
C SER A 40 13.08 30.31 -70.19
N PRO A 41 14.27 30.51 -69.59
CA PRO A 41 14.77 29.55 -68.62
C PRO A 41 13.62 29.28 -67.64
N SER A 42 13.32 28.01 -67.37
CA SER A 42 12.42 27.65 -66.28
C SER A 42 12.81 28.52 -65.09
N PRO A 43 11.88 29.26 -64.47
CA PRO A 43 12.23 30.14 -63.37
C PRO A 43 13.04 29.34 -62.37
N GLU A 44 14.24 29.84 -62.04
CA GLU A 44 15.05 29.21 -61.01
C GLU A 44 14.19 29.11 -59.75
N PRO A 45 14.21 27.96 -59.04
CA PRO A 45 13.43 27.79 -57.83
C PRO A 45 13.78 28.91 -56.84
N SER A 46 12.76 29.43 -56.14
CA SER A 46 12.98 30.42 -55.09
C SER A 46 13.94 29.86 -54.02
N SER A 47 14.77 30.73 -53.44
CA SER A 47 15.68 30.34 -52.34
C SER A 47 14.92 29.74 -51.15
N THR A 48 13.70 30.24 -50.91
CA THR A 48 12.80 29.74 -49.87
C THR A 48 12.32 28.32 -50.21
N TYR A 49 11.94 28.04 -51.45
CA TYR A 49 11.59 26.67 -51.88
C TYR A 49 12.75 25.69 -51.67
N THR A 50 13.98 26.06 -52.06
CA THR A 50 15.15 25.17 -51.87
C THR A 50 15.40 24.90 -50.39
N SER A 51 15.34 25.92 -49.53
CA SER A 51 15.52 25.74 -48.09
C SER A 51 14.48 24.82 -47.46
N LEU A 52 13.19 25.00 -47.81
CA LEU A 52 12.10 24.17 -47.29
C LEU A 52 12.17 22.74 -47.83
N SER A 53 12.54 22.56 -49.11
CA SER A 53 12.70 21.22 -49.68
C SER A 53 13.86 20.47 -49.02
N ASP A 54 14.98 21.16 -48.72
CA ASP A 54 16.10 20.58 -47.98
C ASP A 54 15.69 20.20 -46.54
N GLN A 55 14.93 21.04 -45.85
CA GLN A 55 14.36 20.77 -44.52
C GLN A 55 13.46 19.51 -44.54
N ILE A 56 12.50 19.45 -45.47
CA ILE A 56 11.58 18.31 -45.61
C ILE A 56 12.34 17.04 -45.98
N THR A 57 13.32 17.14 -46.89
CA THR A 57 14.14 15.99 -47.31
C THR A 57 14.94 15.43 -46.14
N GLY A 58 15.46 16.31 -45.27
CA GLY A 58 16.23 15.97 -44.07
C GLY A 58 15.41 15.32 -42.94
N LEU A 59 14.07 15.40 -42.97
CA LEU A 59 13.22 14.72 -41.99
C LEU A 59 13.39 13.20 -42.09
N ASN A 60 13.69 12.57 -40.95
CA ASN A 60 13.79 11.12 -40.82
C ASN A 60 12.46 10.54 -40.31
N PRO A 61 11.65 9.89 -41.15
CA PRO A 61 10.34 9.38 -40.73
C PRO A 61 10.42 8.33 -39.61
N ALA A 62 11.55 7.65 -39.44
CA ALA A 62 11.74 6.66 -38.38
C ALA A 62 12.14 7.28 -37.02
N SER A 63 12.28 8.61 -36.93
CA SER A 63 12.63 9.30 -35.69
C SER A 63 11.37 9.79 -34.96
N PRO A 64 11.18 9.47 -33.66
CA PRO A 64 10.03 9.93 -32.87
C PRO A 64 9.89 11.45 -32.82
N SER A 65 11.00 12.18 -32.73
CA SER A 65 11.03 13.66 -32.74
C SER A 65 10.64 14.30 -34.09
N SER A 66 10.48 13.51 -35.15
CA SER A 66 10.19 14.05 -36.49
C SER A 66 8.81 14.65 -36.62
N LEU A 67 7.85 14.34 -35.73
CA LEU A 67 6.53 14.96 -35.74
C LEU A 67 6.63 16.49 -35.65
N ALA A 68 7.44 17.02 -34.73
CA ALA A 68 7.67 18.45 -34.60
C ALA A 68 8.25 19.07 -35.87
N GLY A 69 9.18 18.37 -36.53
CA GLY A 69 9.74 18.79 -37.81
C GLY A 69 8.72 18.77 -38.96
N ILE A 70 7.83 17.78 -39.00
CA ILE A 70 6.77 17.65 -40.02
C ILE A 70 5.73 18.77 -39.84
N LEU A 71 5.19 18.92 -38.64
CA LEU A 71 4.21 19.98 -38.32
C LEU A 71 4.83 21.37 -38.50
N GLY A 72 6.09 21.53 -38.12
CA GLY A 72 6.83 22.76 -38.35
C GLY A 72 6.99 23.09 -39.83
N ALA A 73 7.40 22.11 -40.66
CA ALA A 73 7.52 22.31 -42.10
C ALA A 73 6.18 22.64 -42.76
N ALA A 74 5.06 22.07 -42.28
CA ALA A 74 3.72 22.43 -42.76
C ALA A 74 3.42 23.92 -42.53
N GLN A 75 3.64 24.41 -41.30
CA GLN A 75 3.47 25.82 -40.95
C GLN A 75 4.39 26.75 -41.77
N ASP A 76 5.63 26.32 -42.02
CA ASP A 76 6.58 27.09 -42.82
C ASP A 76 6.14 27.24 -44.28
N ILE A 77 5.59 26.17 -44.87
CA ILE A 77 5.04 26.20 -46.23
C ILE A 77 3.83 27.15 -46.30
N GLU A 78 2.93 27.08 -45.33
CA GLU A 78 1.77 27.99 -45.26
C GLU A 78 2.19 29.45 -45.13
N THR A 79 3.15 29.73 -44.26
CA THR A 79 3.69 31.07 -44.05
C THR A 79 4.36 31.60 -45.32
N ALA A 80 5.22 30.80 -45.94
CA ALA A 80 5.90 31.17 -47.19
C ALA A 80 4.91 31.41 -48.36
N ARG A 81 3.81 30.64 -48.39
CA ARG A 81 2.72 30.87 -49.34
C ARG A 81 1.98 32.17 -49.05
N ALA A 82 1.68 32.47 -47.78
CA ALA A 82 0.99 33.70 -47.37
C ALA A 82 1.83 34.95 -47.66
N GLU A 83 3.15 34.87 -47.48
CA GLU A 83 4.10 35.94 -47.78
C GLU A 83 4.43 36.07 -49.27
N GLY A 84 4.02 35.09 -50.10
CA GLY A 84 4.28 35.05 -51.53
C GLY A 84 5.75 34.79 -51.89
N THR A 85 6.55 34.29 -50.93
CA THR A 85 7.97 33.94 -51.12
C THR A 85 8.13 32.62 -51.89
N VAL A 86 7.07 31.80 -51.94
CA VAL A 86 6.96 30.56 -52.71
C VAL A 86 5.72 30.62 -53.60
N SER A 87 5.85 30.27 -54.88
CA SER A 87 4.70 30.22 -55.79
C SER A 87 3.76 29.06 -55.47
N GLY A 88 2.48 29.14 -55.88
CA GLY A 88 1.52 28.05 -55.66
C GLY A 88 1.96 26.69 -56.23
N ALA A 89 2.71 26.69 -57.34
CA ALA A 89 3.25 25.47 -57.94
C ALA A 89 4.44 24.89 -57.15
N GLU A 90 5.28 25.73 -56.56
CA GLU A 90 6.37 25.31 -55.68
C GLU A 90 5.84 24.82 -54.33
N ALA A 91 4.87 25.52 -53.75
CA ALA A 91 4.21 25.12 -52.50
C ALA A 91 3.51 23.77 -52.65
N GLY A 92 2.83 23.52 -53.79
CA GLY A 92 2.24 22.22 -54.08
C GLY A 92 3.26 21.08 -54.23
N LYS A 93 4.50 21.37 -54.62
CA LYS A 93 5.58 20.36 -54.62
C LYS A 93 6.04 20.05 -53.19
N LEU A 94 6.29 21.08 -52.38
CA LEU A 94 6.67 20.92 -50.97
C LEU A 94 5.60 20.16 -50.19
N GLU A 95 4.33 20.47 -50.39
CA GLU A 95 3.21 19.74 -49.78
C GLU A 95 3.22 18.26 -50.19
N ASN A 96 3.47 17.93 -51.46
CA ASN A 96 3.54 16.54 -51.88
C ASN A 96 4.75 15.79 -51.28
N GLU A 97 5.89 16.46 -51.15
CA GLU A 97 7.07 15.92 -50.45
C GLU A 97 6.75 15.68 -48.96
N LEU A 98 6.10 16.65 -48.30
CA LEU A 98 5.70 16.56 -46.90
C LEU A 98 4.63 15.51 -46.67
N LYS A 99 3.64 15.37 -47.57
CA LYS A 99 2.66 14.28 -47.57
C LYS A 99 3.34 12.92 -47.55
N SER A 100 4.32 12.72 -48.44
CA SER A 100 5.10 11.49 -48.47
C SER A 100 5.85 11.26 -47.16
N LYS A 101 6.46 12.30 -46.57
CA LYS A 101 7.19 12.20 -45.32
C LYS A 101 6.27 11.91 -44.13
N PHE A 102 5.11 12.55 -44.05
CA PHE A 102 4.15 12.34 -42.97
C PHE A 102 3.51 10.96 -43.07
N SER A 103 3.09 10.53 -44.27
CA SER A 103 2.62 9.15 -44.47
C SER A 103 3.69 8.11 -44.10
N SER A 104 4.95 8.33 -44.51
CA SER A 104 6.05 7.45 -44.09
C SER A 104 6.24 7.45 -42.57
N TRP A 105 6.19 8.63 -41.93
CA TRP A 105 6.35 8.74 -40.48
C TRP A 105 5.22 7.99 -39.75
N THR A 106 3.97 8.17 -40.19
CA THR A 106 2.82 7.46 -39.62
C THR A 106 3.00 5.94 -39.71
N ARG A 107 3.49 5.42 -40.85
CA ARG A 107 3.74 3.97 -41.01
C ARG A 107 4.87 3.50 -40.12
N GLU A 108 6.01 4.18 -40.14
CA GLU A 108 7.18 3.80 -39.32
C GLU A 108 6.87 3.87 -37.82
N THR A 109 6.09 4.86 -37.38
CA THR A 109 5.62 4.96 -35.99
C THR A 109 4.71 3.77 -35.65
N VAL A 110 3.72 3.44 -36.50
CA VAL A 110 2.83 2.29 -36.30
C VAL A 110 3.61 0.97 -36.30
N ASP A 111 4.53 0.79 -37.24
CA ASP A 111 5.39 -0.39 -37.35
C ASP A 111 6.28 -0.56 -36.11
N GLY A 112 6.80 0.56 -35.58
CA GLY A 112 7.64 0.63 -34.39
C GLY A 112 6.95 0.30 -33.08
N ILE A 113 5.61 0.34 -33.02
CA ILE A 113 4.85 -0.08 -31.83
C ILE A 113 5.10 -1.55 -31.57
N ASP A 114 5.71 -1.86 -30.42
CA ASP A 114 5.95 -3.21 -29.95
C ASP A 114 4.84 -3.61 -28.96
N PRO A 115 3.88 -4.45 -29.36
CA PRO A 115 2.79 -4.84 -28.47
C PRO A 115 3.26 -5.70 -27.28
N ALA A 116 4.52 -6.15 -27.23
CA ALA A 116 5.06 -6.86 -26.06
C ALA A 116 5.54 -5.94 -24.94
N LYS A 117 5.55 -4.62 -25.15
CA LYS A 117 5.98 -3.65 -24.14
C LYS A 117 4.79 -2.98 -23.45
N PRO A 118 4.72 -2.95 -22.11
CA PRO A 118 3.62 -2.29 -21.38
C PRO A 118 3.48 -0.81 -21.76
N GLU A 119 4.60 -0.09 -21.88
CA GLU A 119 4.65 1.33 -22.18
C GLU A 119 4.09 1.70 -23.56
N SER A 120 4.00 0.74 -24.48
CA SER A 120 3.50 0.96 -25.84
C SER A 120 2.08 1.50 -25.89
N ILE A 121 1.27 1.34 -24.83
CA ILE A 121 -0.06 1.97 -24.73
C ILE A 121 0.00 3.49 -24.97
N LYS A 122 1.11 4.15 -24.58
CA LYS A 122 1.37 5.56 -24.85
C LYS A 122 1.45 5.84 -26.35
N ASP A 123 2.15 5.00 -27.12
CA ASP A 123 2.30 5.20 -28.57
C ASP A 123 0.94 5.18 -29.28
N PHE A 124 -0.02 4.39 -28.77
CA PHE A 124 -1.38 4.40 -29.30
C PHE A 124 -2.06 5.75 -29.03
N PHE A 125 -1.92 6.30 -27.82
CA PHE A 125 -2.51 7.59 -27.44
C PHE A 125 -1.84 8.77 -28.15
N ASP A 126 -0.52 8.75 -28.32
CA ASP A 126 0.21 9.77 -29.07
C ASP A 126 -0.25 9.81 -30.52
N LEU A 127 -0.41 8.65 -31.17
CA LEU A 127 -0.96 8.61 -32.53
C LEU A 127 -2.39 9.19 -32.59
N GLN A 128 -3.21 9.02 -31.55
CA GLN A 128 -4.52 9.68 -31.50
C GLN A 128 -4.38 11.21 -31.37
N ALA A 129 -3.42 11.69 -30.58
CA ALA A 129 -3.11 13.12 -30.50
C ALA A 129 -2.77 13.69 -31.87
N VAL A 130 -1.94 12.98 -32.64
CA VAL A 130 -1.57 13.37 -34.00
C VAL A 130 -2.77 13.33 -34.93
N GLN A 131 -3.65 12.33 -34.83
CA GLN A 131 -4.86 12.25 -35.65
C GLN A 131 -5.82 13.44 -35.45
N ARG A 132 -5.77 14.10 -34.30
CA ARG A 132 -6.58 15.29 -34.01
C ARG A 132 -6.01 16.57 -34.62
N THR A 133 -4.81 16.54 -35.20
CA THR A 133 -4.22 17.68 -35.91
C THR A 133 -4.85 17.85 -37.29
N GLY A 134 -5.03 19.09 -37.76
CA GLY A 134 -5.58 19.34 -39.09
C GLY A 134 -4.66 18.82 -40.20
N GLU A 135 -3.35 18.87 -39.95
CA GLU A 135 -2.29 18.41 -40.83
C GLU A 135 -2.38 16.91 -41.09
N TYR A 136 -2.74 16.10 -40.09
CA TYR A 136 -2.94 14.67 -40.30
C TYR A 136 -4.01 14.41 -41.37
N ASP A 137 -5.11 15.17 -41.30
CA ASP A 137 -6.22 14.94 -42.21
C ASP A 137 -5.91 15.34 -43.65
N GLU A 138 -5.14 16.41 -43.83
CA GLU A 138 -4.76 16.94 -45.14
C GLU A 138 -3.53 16.26 -45.76
N LEU A 139 -2.58 15.84 -44.94
CA LEU A 139 -1.26 15.41 -45.39
C LEU A 139 -1.05 13.89 -45.37
N VAL A 140 -1.78 13.14 -44.55
CA VAL A 140 -1.66 11.66 -44.56
C VAL A 140 -2.57 11.07 -45.64
N ASP A 141 -1.99 10.23 -46.51
CA ASP A 141 -2.74 9.63 -47.60
C ASP A 141 -3.79 8.60 -47.11
N PRO A 142 -4.91 8.42 -47.84
CA PRO A 142 -5.98 7.51 -47.42
C PRO A 142 -5.55 6.05 -47.20
N ALA A 143 -4.60 5.53 -47.99
CA ALA A 143 -4.15 4.15 -47.83
C ALA A 143 -3.32 3.98 -46.55
N THR A 144 -2.55 4.99 -46.17
CA THR A 144 -1.86 5.03 -44.89
C THR A 144 -2.82 5.18 -43.72
N LYS A 145 -3.91 5.95 -43.86
CA LYS A 145 -4.95 6.02 -42.82
C LYS A 145 -5.62 4.65 -42.59
N GLU A 146 -6.00 3.95 -43.67
CA GLU A 146 -6.58 2.60 -43.59
C GLU A 146 -5.61 1.59 -42.98
N TYR A 147 -4.36 1.57 -43.45
CA TYR A 147 -3.30 0.72 -42.90
C TYR A 147 -3.08 0.97 -41.40
N LYS A 148 -3.03 2.23 -40.98
CA LYS A 148 -2.88 2.59 -39.57
C LYS A 148 -4.03 2.02 -38.74
N GLU A 149 -5.29 2.18 -39.16
CA GLU A 149 -6.44 1.68 -38.38
C GLU A 149 -6.42 0.15 -38.25
N GLU A 150 -6.09 -0.58 -39.33
CA GLU A 150 -5.95 -2.04 -39.31
C GLU A 150 -4.81 -2.48 -38.36
N GLN A 151 -3.61 -1.92 -38.53
CA GLN A 151 -2.46 -2.29 -37.71
C GLN A 151 -2.61 -1.88 -36.25
N MET A 152 -3.23 -0.74 -35.96
CA MET A 152 -3.51 -0.30 -34.61
C MET A 152 -4.49 -1.24 -33.91
N THR A 153 -5.51 -1.72 -34.62
CA THR A 153 -6.43 -2.73 -34.12
C THR A 153 -5.68 -4.02 -33.78
N ASP A 154 -4.91 -4.56 -34.72
CA ASP A 154 -4.16 -5.80 -34.53
C ASP A 154 -3.16 -5.72 -33.38
N LYS A 155 -2.32 -4.66 -33.37
CA LYS A 155 -1.30 -4.44 -32.33
C LYS A 155 -1.93 -4.18 -30.97
N PHE A 156 -3.04 -3.44 -30.88
CA PHE A 156 -3.72 -3.21 -29.60
C PHE A 156 -4.29 -4.52 -29.03
N ASN A 157 -4.92 -5.35 -29.88
CA ASN A 157 -5.41 -6.66 -29.46
C ASN A 157 -4.28 -7.58 -29.00
N GLN A 158 -3.16 -7.58 -29.72
CA GLN A 158 -1.97 -8.34 -29.33
C GLN A 158 -1.40 -7.82 -28.01
N TRP A 159 -1.34 -6.50 -27.82
CA TRP A 159 -0.89 -5.86 -26.59
C TRP A 159 -1.73 -6.27 -25.39
N VAL A 160 -3.06 -6.22 -25.52
CA VAL A 160 -3.98 -6.69 -24.47
C VAL A 160 -3.73 -8.17 -24.12
N ARG A 161 -3.54 -9.03 -25.13
CA ARG A 161 -3.27 -10.46 -24.88
C ARG A 161 -1.93 -10.67 -24.18
N ASN A 162 -0.87 -10.00 -24.63
CA ASN A 162 0.45 -10.07 -23.99
C ASN A 162 0.38 -9.63 -22.53
N ARG A 163 -0.32 -8.53 -22.23
CA ARG A 163 -0.54 -8.09 -20.85
C ARG A 163 -1.23 -9.17 -20.01
N VAL A 164 -2.28 -9.80 -20.55
CA VAL A 164 -2.99 -10.88 -19.85
C VAL A 164 -2.08 -12.08 -19.61
N ASP A 165 -1.28 -12.46 -20.60
CA ASP A 165 -0.37 -13.60 -20.54
C ASP A 165 0.75 -13.38 -19.52
N GLU A 166 1.28 -12.15 -19.41
CA GLU A 166 2.32 -11.74 -18.46
C GLU A 166 1.88 -11.79 -16.99
N ILE A 167 0.58 -11.79 -16.71
CA ILE A 167 0.07 -11.92 -15.34
C ILE A 167 0.46 -13.30 -14.80
N ASP A 168 1.42 -13.33 -13.89
CA ASP A 168 1.89 -14.57 -13.26
C ASP A 168 1.05 -14.88 -12.01
N PRO A 169 0.18 -15.90 -12.02
CA PRO A 169 -0.62 -16.24 -10.84
C PRO A 169 0.21 -16.72 -9.64
N GLU A 170 1.52 -16.97 -9.79
CA GLU A 170 2.41 -17.28 -8.67
C GLU A 170 2.93 -16.01 -7.97
N ASP A 171 2.87 -14.84 -8.60
CA ASP A 171 3.29 -13.58 -7.98
C ASP A 171 2.21 -13.05 -7.01
N GLU A 172 2.63 -12.73 -5.77
CA GLU A 172 1.79 -12.13 -4.73
C GLU A 172 1.17 -10.80 -5.23
N GLY A 173 1.89 -10.07 -6.09
CA GLY A 173 1.45 -8.84 -6.72
C GLY A 173 0.49 -8.98 -7.89
N ALA A 174 0.31 -10.16 -8.49
CA ALA A 174 -0.37 -10.31 -9.78
C ALA A 174 -1.86 -9.92 -9.79
N LEU A 175 -2.50 -9.88 -8.62
CA LEU A 175 -3.87 -9.36 -8.50
C LEU A 175 -3.93 -7.90 -9.00
N LYS A 176 -2.87 -7.13 -8.73
CA LYS A 176 -2.67 -5.73 -9.16
C LYS A 176 -2.62 -5.60 -10.67
N ASP A 177 -1.89 -6.48 -11.35
CA ASP A 177 -1.78 -6.48 -12.81
C ASP A 177 -3.13 -6.81 -13.46
N MET A 178 -3.95 -7.65 -12.81
CA MET A 178 -5.36 -7.86 -13.19
C MET A 178 -6.25 -6.62 -12.96
N PHE A 179 -5.91 -5.70 -12.04
CA PHE A 179 -6.61 -4.41 -11.88
C PHE A 179 -6.20 -3.41 -12.96
N ASP A 180 -4.91 -3.33 -13.27
CA ASP A 180 -4.39 -2.36 -14.24
C ASP A 180 -4.98 -2.60 -15.64
N LEU A 181 -5.13 -3.86 -16.06
CA LEU A 181 -5.80 -4.20 -17.33
C LEU A 181 -7.28 -3.80 -17.39
N GLN A 182 -7.97 -3.69 -16.26
CA GLN A 182 -9.37 -3.26 -16.23
C GLN A 182 -9.52 -1.75 -16.30
N VAL A 183 -8.52 -0.99 -15.85
CA VAL A 183 -8.50 0.47 -16.02
C VAL A 183 -8.49 0.81 -17.51
N ILE A 184 -7.66 0.11 -18.28
CA ILE A 184 -7.55 0.30 -19.73
C ILE A 184 -8.83 -0.10 -20.46
N GLN A 185 -9.60 -1.06 -19.94
CA GLN A 185 -10.91 -1.45 -20.50
C GLN A 185 -11.98 -0.37 -20.40
N ARG A 186 -11.83 0.57 -19.46
CA ARG A 186 -12.79 1.67 -19.31
C ARG A 186 -12.53 2.80 -20.30
N THR A 187 -11.40 2.77 -21.01
CA THR A 187 -11.09 3.74 -22.06
C THR A 187 -12.08 3.59 -23.21
N ALA A 188 -12.58 4.70 -23.75
CA ALA A 188 -13.51 4.69 -24.87
C ALA A 188 -12.93 3.94 -26.09
N LYS A 189 -11.60 3.96 -26.23
CA LYS A 189 -10.91 3.30 -27.34
C LYS A 189 -10.75 1.79 -27.17
N TYR A 190 -10.81 1.25 -25.95
CA TYR A 190 -10.85 -0.19 -25.76
C TYR A 190 -12.06 -0.79 -26.48
N ASP A 191 -13.24 -0.16 -26.41
CA ASP A 191 -14.43 -0.62 -27.13
C ASP A 191 -14.32 -0.47 -28.65
N GLU A 192 -13.48 0.46 -29.14
CA GLU A 192 -13.27 0.69 -30.57
C GLU A 192 -12.22 -0.25 -31.19
N LEU A 193 -11.16 -0.60 -30.44
CA LEU A 193 -10.04 -1.41 -30.94
C LEU A 193 -10.08 -2.85 -30.47
N ALA A 194 -10.62 -3.16 -29.28
CA ALA A 194 -10.66 -4.53 -28.81
C ALA A 194 -11.71 -5.35 -29.56
N THR A 195 -11.27 -6.44 -30.16
CA THR A 195 -12.17 -7.41 -30.81
C THR A 195 -12.92 -8.24 -29.76
N THR A 196 -14.10 -8.75 -30.13
CA THR A 196 -14.87 -9.69 -29.29
C THR A 196 -14.02 -10.88 -28.86
N ASP A 197 -13.24 -11.47 -29.78
CA ASP A 197 -12.36 -12.60 -29.49
C ASP A 197 -11.33 -12.28 -28.40
N THR A 198 -10.73 -11.08 -28.43
CA THR A 198 -9.78 -10.65 -27.39
C THR A 198 -10.47 -10.38 -26.06
N GLN A 199 -11.70 -9.86 -26.07
CA GLN A 199 -12.49 -9.67 -24.85
C GLN A 199 -12.81 -11.02 -24.19
N GLU A 200 -13.31 -12.00 -24.96
CA GLU A 200 -13.62 -13.35 -24.48
C GLU A 200 -12.36 -14.06 -23.95
N TYR A 201 -11.26 -14.02 -24.71
CA TYR A 201 -9.98 -14.60 -24.30
C TYR A 201 -9.50 -14.01 -22.96
N LYS A 202 -9.52 -12.68 -22.83
CA LYS A 202 -9.11 -11.99 -21.62
C LYS A 202 -9.99 -12.38 -20.42
N GLU A 203 -11.31 -12.40 -20.57
CA GLU A 203 -12.22 -12.81 -19.48
C GLU A 203 -11.95 -14.25 -19.02
N GLU A 204 -11.74 -15.16 -19.97
CA GLU A 204 -11.42 -16.55 -19.67
C GLU A 204 -10.07 -16.69 -18.95
N GLN A 205 -9.03 -16.01 -19.43
CA GLN A 205 -7.70 -16.06 -18.82
C GLN A 205 -7.64 -15.38 -17.46
N MET A 206 -8.28 -14.21 -17.28
CA MET A 206 -8.38 -13.57 -15.97
C MET A 206 -9.11 -14.47 -14.96
N GLY A 207 -10.18 -15.13 -15.39
CA GLY A 207 -10.85 -16.15 -14.59
C GLY A 207 -9.90 -17.26 -14.17
N ARG A 208 -9.23 -17.91 -15.12
CA ARG A 208 -8.26 -18.98 -14.84
C ARG A 208 -7.15 -18.54 -13.88
N LYS A 209 -6.47 -17.44 -14.20
CA LYS A 209 -5.34 -16.93 -13.42
C LYS A 209 -5.76 -16.49 -12.02
N LEU A 210 -6.93 -15.87 -11.84
CA LEU A 210 -7.43 -15.53 -10.49
C LEU A 210 -7.65 -16.80 -9.66
N ASN A 211 -8.24 -17.84 -10.25
CA ASN A 211 -8.48 -19.10 -9.55
C ASN A 211 -7.19 -19.81 -9.16
N GLU A 212 -6.18 -19.77 -10.04
CA GLU A 212 -4.85 -20.31 -9.77
C GLU A 212 -4.13 -19.51 -8.68
N TRP A 213 -4.12 -18.18 -8.80
CA TRP A 213 -3.56 -17.27 -7.81
C TRP A 213 -4.16 -17.47 -6.43
N VAL A 214 -5.50 -17.52 -6.31
CA VAL A 214 -6.16 -17.77 -5.00
C VAL A 214 -5.70 -19.08 -4.39
N ARG A 215 -5.47 -20.12 -5.20
CA ARG A 215 -5.00 -21.42 -4.69
C ARG A 215 -3.54 -21.33 -4.23
N ASN A 216 -2.66 -20.75 -5.05
CA ASN A 216 -1.25 -20.57 -4.72
C ASN A 216 -1.09 -19.77 -3.41
N GLN A 217 -1.78 -18.64 -3.31
CA GLN A 217 -1.74 -17.81 -2.11
C GLN A 217 -2.24 -18.53 -0.85
N VAL A 218 -3.21 -19.44 -0.97
CA VAL A 218 -3.66 -20.27 0.15
C VAL A 218 -2.65 -21.38 0.46
N ASP A 219 -2.03 -21.97 -0.57
CA ASP A 219 -1.01 -23.01 -0.44
C ASP A 219 0.28 -22.50 0.20
N ASP A 220 0.66 -21.25 -0.05
CA ASP A 220 1.87 -20.61 0.50
C ASP A 220 1.76 -20.22 1.98
N ILE A 221 0.55 -20.21 2.55
CA ILE A 221 0.36 -19.94 3.99
C ILE A 221 1.02 -21.06 4.79
N ASP A 222 2.10 -20.76 5.50
CA ASP A 222 2.74 -21.71 6.42
C ASP A 222 2.04 -21.64 7.80
N PRO A 223 1.32 -22.68 8.24
CA PRO A 223 0.67 -22.70 9.54
C PRO A 223 1.65 -22.84 10.71
N THR A 224 2.95 -23.06 10.47
CA THR A 224 3.97 -23.15 11.52
C THR A 224 4.56 -21.79 11.91
N ASP A 225 4.33 -20.76 11.10
CA ASP A 225 4.81 -19.41 11.36
C ASP A 225 3.76 -18.61 12.18
N PRO A 226 4.07 -18.17 13.40
CA PRO A 226 3.18 -17.36 14.24
C PRO A 226 2.72 -16.06 13.56
N ASP A 227 3.53 -15.46 12.69
CA ASP A 227 3.25 -14.18 12.03
C ASP A 227 2.26 -14.30 10.86
N ASN A 228 1.85 -15.52 10.51
CA ASN A 228 1.01 -15.77 9.33
C ASN A 228 -0.49 -15.49 9.53
N LEU A 229 -0.90 -15.03 10.70
CA LEU A 229 -2.25 -14.49 10.96
C LEU A 229 -2.65 -13.41 9.94
N LYS A 230 -1.70 -12.60 9.48
CA LYS A 230 -1.92 -11.57 8.45
C LYS A 230 -2.45 -12.13 7.13
N TYR A 231 -2.00 -13.31 6.71
CA TYR A 231 -2.43 -13.94 5.45
C TYR A 231 -3.88 -14.45 5.54
N PHE A 232 -4.30 -14.92 6.73
CA PHE A 232 -5.69 -15.32 6.96
C PHE A 232 -6.67 -14.15 6.78
N PHE A 233 -6.26 -12.95 7.19
CA PHE A 233 -7.07 -11.74 7.09
C PHE A 233 -7.05 -11.14 5.68
N TRP A 234 -5.89 -11.12 5.04
CA TRP A 234 -5.75 -10.63 3.68
C TRP A 234 -6.55 -11.45 2.65
N MET A 235 -6.56 -12.79 2.76
CA MET A 235 -7.32 -13.62 1.82
C MET A 235 -8.85 -13.40 1.92
N GLN A 236 -9.35 -13.02 3.10
CA GLN A 236 -10.75 -12.60 3.24
C GLN A 236 -11.04 -11.26 2.54
N ARG A 237 -10.08 -10.33 2.51
CA ARG A 237 -10.20 -9.07 1.77
C ARG A 237 -10.27 -9.32 0.27
N ALA A 238 -9.45 -10.23 -0.26
CA ALA A 238 -9.55 -10.65 -1.66
C ALA A 238 -10.94 -11.21 -1.98
N GLN A 239 -11.52 -12.02 -1.08
CA GLN A 239 -12.86 -12.59 -1.24
C GLN A 239 -13.99 -11.54 -1.27
N ALA A 240 -13.86 -10.42 -0.55
CA ALA A 240 -14.90 -9.39 -0.50
C ALA A 240 -14.95 -8.49 -1.75
N THR A 241 -14.07 -8.72 -2.73
CA THR A 241 -14.02 -7.93 -3.96
C THR A 241 -15.06 -8.41 -4.97
N GLU A 242 -15.68 -7.49 -5.72
CA GLU A 242 -16.58 -7.83 -6.85
C GLU A 242 -15.90 -8.75 -7.88
N LYS A 243 -14.56 -8.71 -7.95
CA LYS A 243 -13.76 -9.58 -8.82
C LYS A 243 -13.77 -11.02 -8.39
N TYR A 244 -13.61 -11.28 -7.09
CA TYR A 244 -13.70 -12.62 -6.57
C TYR A 244 -15.09 -13.20 -6.84
N ASP A 245 -16.15 -12.41 -6.61
CA ASP A 245 -17.52 -12.83 -6.93
C ASP A 245 -17.74 -13.12 -8.42
N ARG A 246 -17.10 -12.35 -9.31
CA ARG A 246 -17.23 -12.49 -10.76
C ARG A 246 -16.44 -13.67 -11.33
N PHE A 247 -15.23 -13.91 -10.86
CA PHE A 247 -14.26 -14.79 -11.50
C PHE A 247 -13.91 -16.04 -10.69
N ALA A 248 -14.07 -16.03 -9.36
CA ALA A 248 -13.80 -17.22 -8.56
C ALA A 248 -14.85 -18.30 -8.84
N THR A 249 -14.36 -19.50 -9.15
CA THR A 249 -15.22 -20.66 -9.33
C THR A 249 -15.71 -21.18 -7.98
N PRO A 250 -16.88 -21.86 -7.92
CA PRO A 250 -17.33 -22.54 -6.69
C PRO A 250 -16.29 -23.51 -6.14
N GLU A 251 -15.56 -24.21 -7.03
CA GLU A 251 -14.51 -25.16 -6.64
C GLU A 251 -13.34 -24.47 -5.92
N THR A 252 -12.89 -23.32 -6.41
CA THR A 252 -11.84 -22.53 -5.75
C THR A 252 -12.33 -21.94 -4.43
N HIS A 253 -13.58 -21.48 -4.38
CA HIS A 253 -14.19 -21.02 -3.14
C HIS A 253 -14.18 -22.12 -2.06
N ASP A 254 -14.70 -23.30 -2.39
CA ASP A 254 -14.75 -24.45 -1.48
C ASP A 254 -13.37 -24.94 -1.08
N TYR A 255 -12.41 -24.94 -2.02
CA TYR A 255 -11.02 -25.30 -1.74
C TYR A 255 -10.39 -24.33 -0.75
N LYS A 256 -10.49 -23.01 -1.01
CA LYS A 256 -9.96 -21.96 -0.13
C LYS A 256 -10.56 -22.05 1.26
N GLU A 257 -11.88 -22.21 1.39
CA GLU A 257 -12.52 -22.31 2.71
C GLU A 257 -12.02 -23.52 3.50
N ARG A 258 -11.86 -24.66 2.84
CA ARG A 258 -11.38 -25.89 3.46
C ARG A 258 -9.92 -25.78 3.90
N GLN A 259 -9.04 -25.29 3.04
CA GLN A 259 -7.62 -25.14 3.33
C GLN A 259 -7.37 -24.10 4.41
N MET A 260 -8.03 -22.94 4.34
CA MET A 260 -7.91 -21.91 5.38
C MET A 260 -8.39 -22.42 6.73
N LYS A 261 -9.50 -23.17 6.75
CA LYS A 261 -9.96 -23.82 7.97
C LYS A 261 -8.93 -24.81 8.50
N GLN A 262 -8.38 -25.67 7.66
CA GLN A 262 -7.36 -26.64 8.06
C GLN A 262 -6.11 -25.94 8.63
N LYS A 263 -5.52 -25.02 7.88
CA LYS A 263 -4.29 -24.31 8.26
C LYS A 263 -4.46 -23.46 9.52
N PHE A 264 -5.61 -22.82 9.72
CA PHE A 264 -5.88 -22.08 10.95
C PHE A 264 -5.89 -23.01 12.18
N ASN A 265 -6.46 -24.21 12.06
CA ASN A 265 -6.48 -25.17 13.16
C ASN A 265 -5.08 -25.76 13.43
N GLU A 266 -4.31 -26.06 12.38
CA GLU A 266 -2.90 -26.46 12.51
C GLU A 266 -2.05 -25.37 13.17
N TRP A 267 -2.28 -24.10 12.81
CA TRP A 267 -1.62 -22.96 13.44
C TRP A 267 -1.96 -22.85 14.94
N VAL A 268 -3.24 -22.97 15.33
CA VAL A 268 -3.64 -23.00 16.74
C VAL A 268 -2.97 -24.17 17.47
N GLU A 269 -2.91 -25.36 16.86
CA GLU A 269 -2.23 -26.52 17.43
C GLU A 269 -0.74 -26.26 17.65
N ASN A 270 -0.05 -25.70 16.67
CA ASN A 270 1.38 -25.36 16.78
C ASN A 270 1.62 -24.35 17.90
N CYS A 271 0.89 -23.23 17.93
CA CYS A 271 1.05 -22.22 18.99
C CYS A 271 0.84 -22.81 20.39
N VAL A 272 -0.11 -23.72 20.55
CA VAL A 272 -0.39 -24.37 21.84
C VAL A 272 0.68 -25.40 22.20
N ASN A 273 1.22 -26.11 21.21
CA ASN A 273 2.29 -27.09 21.44
C ASN A 273 3.61 -26.40 21.80
N ASP A 274 3.90 -25.26 21.17
CA ASP A 274 5.12 -24.46 21.36
C ASP A 274 5.09 -23.62 22.65
N LEU A 275 3.94 -23.53 23.32
CA LEU A 275 3.84 -22.94 24.65
C LEU A 275 4.61 -23.78 25.66
N ASP A 276 5.71 -23.27 26.19
CA ASP A 276 6.48 -23.91 27.25
C ASP A 276 6.30 -23.12 28.56
N PRO A 277 5.81 -23.74 29.66
CA PRO A 277 5.75 -23.09 30.97
C PRO A 277 7.08 -22.49 31.46
N ASP A 278 8.21 -23.03 31.01
CA ASP A 278 9.54 -22.54 31.38
C ASP A 278 9.99 -21.31 30.56
N ASP A 279 9.22 -20.93 29.53
CA ASP A 279 9.50 -19.78 28.67
C ASP A 279 9.18 -18.46 29.41
N PRO A 280 10.10 -17.49 29.45
CA PRO A 280 9.83 -16.15 29.99
C PRO A 280 8.57 -15.48 29.41
N ASP A 281 8.23 -15.79 28.15
CA ASP A 281 7.09 -15.19 27.44
C ASP A 281 5.82 -16.07 27.52
N PHE A 282 5.81 -17.10 28.37
CA PHE A 282 4.69 -18.06 28.48
C PHE A 282 3.34 -17.37 28.70
N LEU A 283 3.28 -16.42 29.63
CA LEU A 283 2.05 -15.69 29.97
C LEU A 283 1.58 -14.78 28.82
N GLU A 284 2.52 -14.16 28.12
CA GLU A 284 2.25 -13.32 26.97
C GLU A 284 1.64 -14.13 25.82
N LYS A 285 2.23 -15.28 25.51
CA LYS A 285 1.73 -16.21 24.48
C LYS A 285 0.34 -16.77 24.84
N LEU A 286 0.06 -16.98 26.13
CA LEU A 286 -1.27 -17.35 26.61
C LEU A 286 -2.31 -16.24 26.38
N GLU A 287 -1.95 -15.00 26.69
CA GLU A 287 -2.83 -13.84 26.46
C GLU A 287 -3.10 -13.63 24.97
N MET A 288 -2.09 -13.79 24.10
CA MET A 288 -2.27 -13.76 22.65
C MET A 288 -3.33 -14.78 22.18
N LEU A 289 -3.25 -16.04 22.64
CA LEU A 289 -4.23 -17.07 22.29
C LEU A 289 -5.63 -16.76 22.81
N ARG A 290 -5.74 -16.12 23.99
CA ARG A 290 -7.00 -15.66 24.57
C ARG A 290 -7.59 -14.51 23.75
N ALA A 291 -6.77 -13.53 23.35
CA ALA A 291 -7.20 -12.40 22.53
C ALA A 291 -7.73 -12.87 21.16
N ILE A 292 -7.04 -13.80 20.51
CA ILE A 292 -7.48 -14.37 19.22
C ILE A 292 -8.81 -15.09 19.37
N GLN A 293 -9.02 -15.82 20.46
CA GLN A 293 -10.29 -16.51 20.73
C GLN A 293 -11.49 -15.56 20.85
N LEU A 294 -11.28 -14.30 21.26
CA LEU A 294 -12.33 -13.31 21.35
C LEU A 294 -12.71 -12.70 20.00
N SER A 295 -11.99 -13.02 18.92
CA SER A 295 -12.30 -12.51 17.59
C SER A 295 -13.42 -13.29 16.91
N ASP A 296 -14.32 -12.59 16.19
CA ASP A 296 -15.37 -13.19 15.35
C ASP A 296 -14.81 -14.20 14.32
N LYS A 297 -13.52 -14.07 13.99
CA LYS A 297 -12.82 -14.90 13.01
C LYS A 297 -12.41 -16.25 13.61
N TYR A 298 -12.17 -16.33 14.92
CA TYR A 298 -11.91 -17.59 15.60
C TYR A 298 -13.09 -18.54 15.40
N ASP A 299 -14.31 -18.09 15.67
CA ASP A 299 -15.54 -18.89 15.53
C ASP A 299 -15.79 -19.37 14.09
N LYS A 300 -15.32 -18.61 13.09
CA LYS A 300 -15.49 -18.96 11.69
C LYS A 300 -14.61 -20.15 11.26
N PHE A 301 -13.38 -20.21 11.77
CA PHE A 301 -12.38 -21.18 11.31
C PHE A 301 -12.09 -22.30 12.31
N ILE A 302 -12.24 -22.07 13.62
CA ILE A 302 -11.94 -23.09 14.61
C ILE A 302 -12.86 -24.31 14.45
N VAL A 303 -12.29 -25.50 14.63
CA VAL A 303 -13.04 -26.75 14.75
C VAL A 303 -13.26 -27.04 16.22
N GLU A 304 -14.49 -27.43 16.59
CA GLU A 304 -14.88 -27.72 17.96
C GLU A 304 -13.90 -28.67 18.69
N SER A 305 -13.40 -29.72 18.02
CA SER A 305 -12.44 -30.65 18.61
C SER A 305 -11.10 -30.01 18.95
N VAL A 306 -10.63 -29.07 18.10
CA VAL A 306 -9.37 -28.34 18.31
C VAL A 306 -9.56 -27.30 19.40
N HIS A 307 -10.69 -26.60 19.43
CA HIS A 307 -11.05 -25.70 20.52
C HIS A 307 -11.04 -26.42 21.87
N GLN A 308 -11.75 -27.55 21.99
CA GLN A 308 -11.81 -28.32 23.23
C GLN A 308 -10.45 -28.90 23.64
N TRP A 309 -9.63 -29.30 22.67
CA TRP A 309 -8.26 -29.75 22.92
C TRP A 309 -7.40 -28.59 23.45
N LYS A 310 -7.42 -27.43 22.79
CA LYS A 310 -6.71 -26.21 23.18
C LYS A 310 -7.04 -25.85 24.63
N GLU A 311 -8.32 -25.69 24.95
CA GLU A 311 -8.78 -25.33 26.31
C GLU A 311 -8.27 -26.31 27.38
N ARG A 312 -8.21 -27.60 27.06
CA ARG A 312 -7.69 -28.61 27.99
C ARG A 312 -6.18 -28.51 28.16
N THR A 313 -5.45 -28.34 27.06
CA THR A 313 -3.99 -28.27 27.06
C THR A 313 -3.49 -27.01 27.74
N LEU A 314 -4.13 -25.85 27.50
CA LEU A 314 -3.77 -24.60 28.17
C LEU A 314 -3.96 -24.70 29.68
N LYS A 315 -5.06 -25.30 30.15
CA LYS A 315 -5.29 -25.56 31.58
C LYS A 315 -4.20 -26.45 32.17
N GLN A 316 -3.83 -27.52 31.47
CA GLN A 316 -2.75 -28.40 31.93
C GLN A 316 -1.41 -27.66 32.03
N LYS A 317 -1.01 -26.91 31.01
CA LYS A 317 0.25 -26.14 31.02
C LYS A 317 0.24 -25.07 32.11
N MET A 318 -0.89 -24.42 32.35
CA MET A 318 -1.06 -23.47 33.44
C MET A 318 -0.93 -24.14 34.82
N ASP A 319 -1.51 -25.34 34.97
CA ASP A 319 -1.39 -26.11 36.21
C ASP A 319 0.07 -26.52 36.47
N GLU A 320 0.80 -26.92 35.43
CA GLU A 320 2.24 -27.23 35.49
C GLU A 320 3.06 -25.97 35.85
N TYR A 321 2.80 -24.84 35.21
CA TYR A 321 3.45 -23.55 35.49
C TYR A 321 3.30 -23.12 36.95
N ILE A 322 2.07 -23.14 37.48
CA ILE A 322 1.81 -22.76 38.87
C ILE A 322 2.43 -23.76 39.84
N ALA A 323 2.36 -25.06 39.56
CA ALA A 323 2.97 -26.07 40.41
C ALA A 323 4.49 -25.91 40.47
N ASP A 324 5.16 -25.63 39.35
CA ASP A 324 6.59 -25.40 39.31
C ASP A 324 7.01 -24.17 40.13
N ILE A 325 6.32 -23.04 39.97
CA ILE A 325 6.57 -21.83 40.77
C ILE A 325 6.47 -22.16 42.25
N VAL A 326 5.38 -22.81 42.67
CA VAL A 326 5.12 -23.15 44.08
C VAL A 326 6.17 -24.12 44.63
N ASP A 327 6.55 -25.14 43.87
CA ASP A 327 7.51 -26.16 44.30
C ASP A 327 8.94 -25.59 44.40
N ASN A 328 9.24 -24.55 43.63
CA ASN A 328 10.54 -23.86 43.61
C ASN A 328 10.63 -22.68 44.60
N LEU A 329 9.57 -22.34 45.33
CA LEU A 329 9.61 -21.32 46.39
C LEU A 329 10.50 -21.79 47.55
N ASP A 330 11.73 -21.27 47.62
CA ASP A 330 12.68 -21.53 48.72
C ASP A 330 12.74 -20.35 49.71
N PRO A 331 12.28 -20.50 50.96
CA PRO A 331 12.40 -19.49 52.01
C PRO A 331 13.83 -19.04 52.34
N SER A 332 14.82 -19.82 51.89
CA SER A 332 16.25 -19.51 52.06
C SER A 332 16.77 -18.57 50.97
N SER A 333 16.02 -18.38 49.88
CA SER A 333 16.39 -17.52 48.76
C SER A 333 16.30 -16.03 49.13
N PRO A 334 17.26 -15.19 48.71
CA PRO A 334 17.15 -13.73 48.90
C PRO A 334 15.99 -13.10 48.12
N THR A 335 15.51 -13.76 47.06
CA THR A 335 14.37 -13.30 46.23
C THR A 335 13.03 -13.87 46.67
N PHE A 336 12.99 -14.71 47.71
CA PHE A 336 11.79 -15.44 48.13
C PHE A 336 10.53 -14.56 48.21
N TRP A 337 10.62 -13.39 48.83
CA TRP A 337 9.49 -12.48 48.99
C TRP A 337 9.06 -11.81 47.68
N GLU A 338 10.00 -11.57 46.77
CA GLU A 338 9.73 -11.05 45.43
C GLU A 338 9.03 -12.11 44.57
N ASP A 339 9.54 -13.35 44.59
CA ASP A 339 8.96 -14.47 43.84
C ASP A 339 7.55 -14.80 44.34
N LEU A 340 7.33 -14.77 45.67
CA LEU A 340 6.00 -14.90 46.26
C LEU A 340 5.08 -13.73 45.87
N ALA A 341 5.57 -12.49 45.88
CA ALA A 341 4.77 -11.33 45.49
C ALA A 341 4.30 -11.45 44.04
N ARG A 342 5.18 -11.85 43.11
CA ARG A 342 4.83 -12.08 41.70
C ARG A 342 3.74 -13.14 41.54
N LEU A 343 3.84 -14.27 42.26
CA LEU A 343 2.81 -15.31 42.24
C LEU A 343 1.45 -14.80 42.74
N ILE A 344 1.44 -14.05 43.85
CA ILE A 344 0.21 -13.50 44.43
C ILE A 344 -0.40 -12.41 43.55
N GLU A 345 0.42 -11.57 42.92
CA GLU A 345 -0.07 -10.60 41.93
C GLU A 345 -0.63 -11.28 40.69
N PHE A 346 0.04 -12.31 40.18
CA PHE A 346 -0.42 -13.08 39.02
C PHE A 346 -1.77 -13.78 39.27
N GLN A 347 -2.03 -14.23 40.51
CA GLN A 347 -3.32 -14.80 40.92
C GLN A 347 -4.50 -13.85 40.70
N LEU A 348 -4.27 -12.54 40.62
CA LEU A 348 -5.32 -11.55 40.36
C LEU A 348 -5.63 -11.37 38.87
N SER A 349 -4.92 -12.07 37.97
CA SER A 349 -5.16 -12.00 36.53
C SER A 349 -6.35 -12.87 36.11
N ASP A 350 -7.06 -12.40 35.08
CA ASP A 350 -8.10 -13.19 34.40
C ASP A 350 -7.56 -14.53 33.89
N VAL A 351 -6.31 -14.56 33.42
CA VAL A 351 -5.67 -15.77 32.89
C VAL A 351 -5.56 -16.83 33.97
N TYR A 352 -5.14 -16.44 35.19
CA TYR A 352 -5.14 -17.33 36.33
C TYR A 352 -6.54 -17.82 36.67
N ASP A 353 -7.54 -16.94 36.65
CA ASP A 353 -8.89 -17.31 37.02
C ASP A 353 -9.57 -18.26 36.02
N ASP A 354 -9.36 -18.04 34.73
CA ASP A 354 -9.95 -18.83 33.64
C ASP A 354 -9.26 -20.19 33.43
N LEU A 355 -7.92 -20.23 33.58
CA LEU A 355 -7.12 -21.40 33.22
C LEU A 355 -6.62 -22.24 34.39
N CYS A 356 -6.41 -21.67 35.58
CA CYS A 356 -5.88 -22.45 36.70
C CYS A 356 -6.97 -23.36 37.29
N ALA A 357 -6.73 -24.67 37.30
CA ALA A 357 -7.71 -25.63 37.79
C ALA A 357 -7.88 -25.52 39.32
N LYS A 358 -9.09 -25.83 39.80
CA LYS A 358 -9.42 -25.82 41.23
C LYS A 358 -8.43 -26.64 42.07
N GLY A 359 -7.99 -27.80 41.58
CA GLY A 359 -7.04 -28.66 42.29
C GLY A 359 -5.67 -28.00 42.48
N THR A 360 -5.19 -27.25 41.49
CA THR A 360 -3.94 -26.50 41.55
C THR A 360 -4.05 -25.30 42.49
N LYS A 361 -5.19 -24.58 42.47
CA LYS A 361 -5.48 -23.52 43.44
C LYS A 361 -5.42 -24.06 44.89
N GLU A 362 -6.06 -25.20 45.15
CA GLU A 362 -6.03 -25.90 46.45
C GLU A 362 -4.61 -26.37 46.82
N TYR A 363 -3.82 -26.88 45.86
CA TYR A 363 -2.44 -27.30 46.07
C TYR A 363 -1.55 -26.13 46.49
N LYS A 364 -1.55 -25.05 45.70
CA LYS A 364 -0.84 -23.80 45.99
C LYS A 364 -1.19 -23.28 47.38
N GLN A 365 -2.49 -23.19 47.69
CA GLN A 365 -2.97 -22.75 49.01
C GLN A 365 -2.39 -23.60 50.14
N ALA A 366 -2.41 -24.94 50.00
CA ALA A 366 -1.88 -25.85 51.02
C ALA A 366 -0.36 -25.71 51.20
N GLN A 367 0.40 -25.56 50.12
CA GLN A 367 1.85 -25.38 50.15
C GLN A 367 2.23 -24.04 50.81
N LEU A 368 1.60 -22.94 50.41
CA LEU A 368 1.84 -21.63 51.02
C LEU A 368 1.49 -21.64 52.51
N ALA A 369 0.37 -22.26 52.91
CA ALA A 369 0.00 -22.39 54.30
C ALA A 369 1.04 -23.21 55.08
N ALA A 370 1.54 -24.32 54.52
CA ALA A 370 2.57 -25.14 55.16
C ALA A 370 3.91 -24.41 55.31
N LEU A 371 4.24 -23.55 54.36
CA LEU A 371 5.50 -22.80 54.32
C LEU A 371 5.51 -21.60 55.26
N LEU A 372 4.40 -20.88 55.33
CA LEU A 372 4.34 -19.53 55.93
C LEU A 372 3.62 -19.49 57.28
N THR A 373 2.79 -20.49 57.61
CA THR A 373 1.95 -20.44 58.81
C THR A 373 2.43 -21.36 59.95
N LYS A 374 2.09 -20.99 61.18
CA LYS A 374 2.34 -21.73 62.43
C LYS A 374 1.01 -22.18 63.07
N PRO A 375 1.02 -23.19 63.96
CA PRO A 375 -0.19 -23.66 64.63
C PRO A 375 -0.90 -22.56 65.43
N LEU A 376 -2.23 -22.53 65.33
CA LEU A 376 -3.09 -21.57 66.04
C LEU A 376 -2.86 -21.61 67.57
N GLY A 377 -2.69 -20.44 68.20
CA GLY A 377 -2.52 -20.34 69.65
C GLY A 377 -1.70 -19.14 70.14
N PRO A 378 -0.48 -18.89 69.64
CA PRO A 378 0.28 -17.70 69.98
C PRO A 378 -0.30 -16.44 69.29
N PRO A 379 0.03 -15.23 69.77
CA PRO A 379 -0.27 -13.99 69.06
C PRO A 379 0.25 -14.02 67.61
N PRO A 380 -0.48 -13.44 66.63
CA PRO A 380 0.00 -13.37 65.26
C PRO A 380 1.32 -12.62 65.20
N MET A 381 2.16 -13.02 64.25
CA MET A 381 3.41 -12.38 63.91
C MET A 381 3.46 -12.19 62.39
N ILE A 382 4.23 -11.21 61.94
CA ILE A 382 4.49 -11.01 60.51
C ILE A 382 5.66 -11.92 60.13
N ALA A 383 5.41 -12.80 59.15
CA ALA A 383 6.40 -13.71 58.58
C ALA A 383 7.38 -12.95 57.68
N GLY A 384 6.86 -11.99 56.90
CA GLY A 384 7.66 -11.11 56.06
C GLY A 384 6.81 -10.13 55.27
N VAL A 385 7.52 -9.27 54.53
CA VAL A 385 6.96 -8.16 53.76
C VAL A 385 7.69 -8.01 52.43
N TYR A 386 6.97 -7.55 51.41
CA TYR A 386 7.52 -7.10 50.13
C TYR A 386 6.89 -5.76 49.76
N PRO A 387 7.63 -4.69 49.40
CA PRO A 387 9.08 -4.57 49.43
C PRO A 387 9.70 -4.94 50.77
N THR A 388 10.93 -5.45 50.74
CA THR A 388 11.64 -5.89 51.94
C THR A 388 12.06 -4.70 52.82
N ILE A 389 12.34 -4.95 54.10
CA ILE A 389 12.64 -3.90 55.08
C ILE A 389 13.86 -3.09 54.65
N GLY A 390 13.67 -1.79 54.43
CA GLY A 390 14.71 -0.87 53.99
C GLY A 390 15.11 -1.01 52.52
N GLN A 391 14.30 -1.71 51.71
CA GLN A 391 14.54 -1.82 50.27
C GLN A 391 14.54 -0.44 49.63
N THR A 392 15.57 -0.16 48.83
CA THR A 392 15.68 1.03 48.01
C THR A 392 15.35 0.71 46.56
N ASP A 393 15.16 1.73 45.73
CA ASP A 393 14.91 1.58 44.29
C ASP A 393 13.60 0.81 43.99
N VAL A 394 12.60 0.98 44.85
CA VAL A 394 11.29 0.35 44.69
C VAL A 394 10.52 1.02 43.53
N PRO A 395 9.96 0.27 42.56
CA PRO A 395 9.15 0.82 41.47
C PRO A 395 7.94 1.62 41.97
N LEU A 396 7.50 2.62 41.18
CA LEU A 396 6.44 3.53 41.63
C LEU A 396 5.04 2.88 41.57
N ASP A 397 4.86 1.78 40.86
CA ASP A 397 3.63 0.98 40.81
C ASP A 397 3.66 -0.25 41.74
N GLN A 398 4.72 -0.41 42.54
CA GLN A 398 4.91 -1.62 43.35
C GLN A 398 3.82 -1.79 44.42
N SER A 399 3.13 -2.94 44.37
CA SER A 399 2.23 -3.34 45.46
C SER A 399 3.00 -3.72 46.72
N ILE A 400 2.38 -3.52 47.88
CA ILE A 400 2.92 -3.91 49.18
C ILE A 400 2.24 -5.21 49.63
N MET A 401 3.02 -6.28 49.77
CA MET A 401 2.58 -7.56 50.32
C MET A 401 3.00 -7.68 51.79
N ILE A 402 2.07 -8.07 52.66
CA ILE A 402 2.33 -8.39 54.07
C ILE A 402 1.87 -9.82 54.33
N VAL A 403 2.76 -10.63 54.89
CA VAL A 403 2.50 -12.04 55.18
C VAL A 403 2.55 -12.29 56.68
N PHE A 404 1.53 -12.91 57.22
CA PHE A 404 1.37 -13.27 58.62
C PHE A 404 1.66 -14.76 58.84
N GLU A 405 2.19 -15.10 60.02
CA GLU A 405 2.46 -16.49 60.42
C GLU A 405 1.19 -17.26 60.81
N GLN A 406 0.00 -16.69 60.66
CA GLN A 406 -1.27 -17.40 60.86
C GLN A 406 -2.43 -16.70 60.14
N PRO A 407 -3.52 -17.43 59.85
CA PRO A 407 -4.76 -16.87 59.32
C PRO A 407 -5.27 -15.65 60.10
N MET A 408 -5.51 -14.55 59.38
CA MET A 408 -6.01 -13.28 59.89
C MET A 408 -7.49 -13.07 59.58
N GLU A 409 -8.16 -12.24 60.39
CA GLU A 409 -9.51 -11.79 60.09
C GLU A 409 -9.44 -10.63 59.08
N PRO A 410 -9.97 -10.80 57.84
CA PRO A 410 -9.76 -9.83 56.76
C PRO A 410 -10.27 -8.42 57.05
N GLY A 411 -11.39 -8.29 57.77
CA GLY A 411 -11.97 -6.99 58.10
C GLY A 411 -11.07 -6.14 59.01
N SER A 412 -10.38 -6.78 59.95
CA SER A 412 -9.51 -6.15 60.94
C SER A 412 -8.27 -5.52 60.31
N LEU A 413 -7.75 -6.11 59.22
CA LEU A 413 -6.52 -5.66 58.58
C LEU A 413 -6.67 -4.29 57.92
N LYS A 414 -7.85 -3.98 57.37
CA LYS A 414 -8.10 -2.72 56.67
C LYS A 414 -7.98 -1.50 57.58
N GLU A 415 -8.39 -1.61 58.83
CA GLU A 415 -8.29 -0.52 59.81
C GLU A 415 -6.94 -0.53 60.55
N ALA A 416 -6.26 -1.69 60.57
CA ALA A 416 -5.02 -1.86 61.32
C ALA A 416 -3.77 -1.38 60.60
N ILE A 417 -3.81 -1.23 59.27
CA ILE A 417 -2.66 -0.89 58.43
C ILE A 417 -2.71 0.59 58.04
N GLU A 418 -1.64 1.31 58.36
CA GLU A 418 -1.43 2.70 57.97
C GLU A 418 -0.17 2.82 57.11
N VAL A 419 -0.27 3.52 55.98
CA VAL A 419 0.85 3.79 55.07
C VAL A 419 1.05 5.31 54.95
N LEU A 420 2.27 5.77 55.26
CA LEU A 420 2.68 7.16 55.18
C LEU A 420 3.84 7.33 54.20
N PRO A 421 3.90 8.38 53.36
CA PRO A 421 2.93 9.47 53.24
C PRO A 421 1.59 9.02 52.64
N GLY A 422 0.49 9.69 53.01
CA GLY A 422 -0.90 9.27 52.82
C GLY A 422 -1.33 9.04 51.36
N THR A 423 -0.91 7.91 50.80
CA THR A 423 -1.28 7.40 49.47
C THR A 423 -2.46 6.44 49.62
N THR A 424 -3.40 6.45 48.68
CA THR A 424 -4.55 5.55 48.71
C THR A 424 -4.20 4.20 48.10
N PHE A 425 -4.42 3.13 48.86
CA PHE A 425 -4.24 1.75 48.40
C PHE A 425 -5.59 1.04 48.35
N ASP A 426 -5.76 0.18 47.35
CA ASP A 426 -6.73 -0.88 47.43
C ASP A 426 -6.19 -2.00 48.31
N THR A 427 -6.93 -2.35 49.35
CA THR A 427 -6.53 -3.36 50.33
C THR A 427 -7.22 -4.67 49.97
N ILE A 428 -6.44 -5.59 49.41
CA ILE A 428 -6.92 -6.86 48.85
C ILE A 428 -6.50 -7.99 49.80
N PRO A 429 -7.38 -8.44 50.71
CA PRO A 429 -7.12 -9.63 51.50
C PRO A 429 -7.26 -10.87 50.62
N MET A 430 -6.23 -11.73 50.59
CA MET A 430 -6.30 -12.98 49.85
C MET A 430 -7.27 -13.92 50.58
N VAL A 431 -8.45 -14.17 50.01
CA VAL A 431 -9.50 -14.94 50.70
C VAL A 431 -9.08 -16.40 50.89
N GLU A 432 -8.38 -16.98 49.91
CA GLU A 432 -7.86 -18.34 49.95
C GLU A 432 -6.63 -18.41 50.88
N GLU A 433 -5.72 -17.43 50.81
CA GLU A 433 -4.55 -17.29 51.67
C GLU A 433 -4.76 -16.18 52.70
N ASN A 434 -5.73 -16.31 53.61
CA ASN A 434 -6.11 -15.27 54.59
C ASN A 434 -5.02 -14.86 55.62
N PHE A 435 -3.79 -15.30 55.41
CA PHE A 435 -2.57 -14.86 56.09
C PHE A 435 -1.70 -13.96 55.19
N ILE A 436 -2.15 -13.62 53.98
CA ILE A 436 -1.51 -12.71 53.02
C ILE A 436 -2.47 -11.54 52.74
N ILE A 437 -1.94 -10.33 52.74
CA ILE A 437 -2.64 -9.13 52.27
C ILE A 437 -1.79 -8.39 51.25
N LEU A 438 -2.43 -7.92 50.19
CA LEU A 438 -1.82 -7.08 49.16
C LEU A 438 -2.42 -5.67 49.23
N LEU A 439 -1.57 -4.66 49.22
CA LEU A 439 -1.95 -3.26 49.11
C LEU A 439 -1.51 -2.77 47.73
N LYS A 440 -2.48 -2.60 46.82
CA LYS A 440 -2.22 -2.10 45.47
C LYS A 440 -2.37 -0.59 45.44
N PRO A 441 -1.33 0.19 45.07
CA PRO A 441 -1.47 1.63 44.96
C PRO A 441 -2.52 1.99 43.89
N LEU A 442 -3.44 2.91 44.21
CA LEU A 442 -4.45 3.39 43.25
C LEU A 442 -3.89 4.46 42.31
N GLU A 443 -2.83 5.14 42.74
CA GLU A 443 -2.03 6.10 41.97
C GLU A 443 -0.55 5.76 42.18
N PRO A 444 0.34 6.06 41.22
CA PRO A 444 1.77 5.85 41.38
C PRO A 444 2.31 6.45 42.68
N LEU A 445 3.16 5.70 43.36
CA LEU A 445 3.87 6.15 44.56
C LEU A 445 4.75 7.36 44.22
N ALA A 446 4.95 8.24 45.21
CA ALA A 446 5.81 9.41 45.04
C ALA A 446 7.27 8.98 44.80
N GLU A 447 7.96 9.68 43.91
CA GLU A 447 9.39 9.46 43.63
C GLU A 447 10.30 9.85 44.79
N ASN A 448 11.44 9.15 44.93
CA ASN A 448 12.46 9.39 45.99
C ASN A 448 11.84 9.57 47.39
N ALA A 449 10.80 8.80 47.69
CA ALA A 449 10.00 8.95 48.89
C ALA A 449 10.19 7.72 49.78
N THR A 450 10.35 7.98 51.08
CA THR A 450 10.34 6.91 52.08
C THR A 450 8.91 6.64 52.52
N TYR A 451 8.43 5.43 52.24
CA TYR A 451 7.14 4.94 52.70
C TYR A 451 7.32 4.19 54.02
N ASN A 452 6.58 4.58 55.04
CA ASN A 452 6.52 3.94 56.35
C ASN A 452 5.17 3.25 56.51
N ILE A 453 5.21 1.96 56.85
CA ILE A 453 4.04 1.12 56.99
C ILE A 453 3.95 0.67 58.43
N THR A 454 2.80 0.91 59.04
CA THR A 454 2.50 0.56 60.43
C THR A 454 1.35 -0.45 60.44
N VAL A 455 1.58 -1.61 61.06
CA VAL A 455 0.55 -2.62 61.31
C VAL A 455 0.27 -2.65 62.81
N SER A 456 -0.88 -2.11 63.20
CA SER A 456 -1.26 -1.93 64.61
C SER A 456 -1.84 -3.20 65.24
N GLN A 457 -2.00 -3.18 66.57
CA GLN A 457 -2.64 -4.26 67.34
C GLN A 457 -4.15 -4.42 67.05
N GLN A 458 -4.72 -3.62 66.16
CA GLN A 458 -6.08 -3.86 65.64
C GLN A 458 -6.10 -5.02 64.64
N ALA A 459 -4.95 -5.45 64.10
CA ALA A 459 -4.86 -6.63 63.26
C ALA A 459 -5.05 -7.89 64.12
N VAL A 460 -6.13 -8.63 63.85
CA VAL A 460 -6.59 -9.75 64.68
C VAL A 460 -6.58 -11.05 63.88
N SER A 461 -6.09 -12.13 64.50
CA SER A 461 -6.15 -13.46 63.90
C SER A 461 -7.60 -13.98 63.80
N LEU A 462 -7.84 -15.01 62.99
CA LEU A 462 -9.16 -15.67 62.96
C LEU A 462 -9.60 -16.21 64.34
N ALA A 463 -8.65 -16.46 65.25
CA ALA A 463 -8.94 -16.89 66.62
C ALA A 463 -9.32 -15.72 67.57
N GLY A 464 -9.35 -14.48 67.07
CA GLY A 464 -9.66 -13.30 67.86
C GLY A 464 -8.48 -12.76 68.68
N ILE A 465 -7.24 -13.15 68.35
CA ILE A 465 -6.03 -12.73 69.08
C ILE A 465 -5.34 -11.59 68.31
N PRO A 466 -5.13 -10.41 68.91
CA PRO A 466 -4.45 -9.29 68.26
C PRO A 466 -2.93 -9.51 68.16
N LEU A 467 -2.26 -8.79 67.24
CA LEU A 467 -0.79 -8.68 67.23
C LEU A 467 -0.28 -8.31 68.63
N LEU A 468 0.88 -8.86 69.01
CA LEU A 468 1.46 -8.60 70.33
C LEU A 468 1.98 -7.16 70.46
N GLU A 469 2.62 -6.67 69.41
CA GLU A 469 3.19 -5.33 69.30
C GLU A 469 2.86 -4.77 67.92
N THR A 470 2.87 -3.43 67.80
CA THR A 470 2.81 -2.77 66.50
C THR A 470 4.05 -3.13 65.70
N TYR A 471 3.87 -3.47 64.44
CA TYR A 471 4.97 -3.74 63.51
C TYR A 471 5.16 -2.56 62.56
N GLU A 472 6.39 -2.11 62.41
CA GLU A 472 6.74 -0.99 61.54
C GLU A 472 7.86 -1.39 60.59
N PHE A 473 7.72 -1.05 59.32
CA PHE A 473 8.78 -1.17 58.33
C PHE A 473 8.73 -0.01 57.34
N SER A 474 9.81 0.16 56.58
CA SER A 474 9.87 1.19 55.56
C SER A 474 10.60 0.69 54.31
N PHE A 475 10.34 1.35 53.20
CA PHE A 475 11.09 1.22 51.95
C PHE A 475 11.22 2.59 51.28
N GLU A 476 12.11 2.70 50.31
CA GLU A 476 12.37 3.92 49.54
C GLU A 476 12.08 3.67 48.06
N THR A 477 11.19 4.48 47.50
CA THR A 477 10.88 4.46 46.07
C THR A 477 12.03 5.03 45.26
N ARG A 478 12.14 4.57 44.02
CA ARG A 478 13.13 5.08 43.07
C ARG A 478 12.86 6.53 42.64
N ALA A 479 13.85 7.15 42.01
CA ALA A 479 13.66 8.41 41.29
C ALA A 479 12.83 8.16 40.03
N ALA A 480 12.10 9.18 39.54
CA ALA A 480 11.45 9.08 38.23
C ALA A 480 12.50 8.76 37.14
N GLY A 481 12.21 7.72 36.35
CA GLY A 481 12.94 7.41 35.13
C GLY A 481 12.75 8.49 34.05
N PRO A 482 13.37 8.33 32.87
CA PRO A 482 13.06 9.18 31.74
C PRO A 482 11.59 9.03 31.32
N ALA A 483 11.03 10.08 30.71
CA ALA A 483 9.73 9.96 30.05
C ALA A 483 9.80 8.89 28.95
N PRO A 484 8.74 8.05 28.80
CA PRO A 484 8.72 7.04 27.77
C PRO A 484 8.79 7.67 26.38
N ASN A 485 9.37 6.95 25.42
CA ASN A 485 9.40 7.32 24.01
C ASN A 485 8.93 6.16 23.15
N ILE A 486 8.25 6.47 22.05
CA ILE A 486 7.97 5.51 20.99
C ILE A 486 9.20 5.46 20.08
N ILE A 487 9.83 4.29 19.98
CA ILE A 487 11.06 4.08 19.21
C ILE A 487 10.80 3.50 17.82
N ALA A 488 9.68 2.82 17.63
CA ALA A 488 9.28 2.28 16.34
C ALA A 488 7.76 2.14 16.25
N THR A 489 7.26 2.29 15.02
CA THR A 489 5.91 1.87 14.66
C THR A 489 5.98 0.98 13.42
N SER A 490 5.12 -0.03 13.38
CA SER A 490 4.86 -0.82 12.17
C SER A 490 3.36 -0.73 11.89
N PRO A 491 2.91 -0.12 10.80
CA PRO A 491 3.72 0.52 9.76
C PRO A 491 4.47 1.78 10.24
N ALA A 492 5.55 2.14 9.53
CA ALA A 492 6.21 3.42 9.73
C ALA A 492 5.31 4.58 9.26
N ASP A 493 5.52 5.79 9.78
CA ASP A 493 4.72 6.96 9.38
C ASP A 493 4.76 7.21 7.86
N GLY A 494 3.59 7.40 7.26
CA GLY A 494 3.39 7.59 5.83
C GLY A 494 3.46 6.32 4.99
N THR A 495 3.51 5.13 5.61
CA THR A 495 3.60 3.86 4.86
C THR A 495 2.34 3.62 4.02
N ILE A 496 2.55 3.25 2.77
CA ILE A 496 1.50 2.90 1.80
C ILE A 496 1.81 1.49 1.31
N ASP A 497 1.09 0.50 1.82
CA ASP A 497 1.36 -0.93 1.59
C ASP A 497 0.05 -1.74 1.72
N ASP A 498 -0.07 -2.90 1.07
CA ASP A 498 -1.27 -3.73 1.15
C ASP A 498 -1.45 -4.49 2.47
N LYS A 499 -0.37 -4.60 3.23
CA LYS A 499 -0.31 -5.15 4.59
C LYS A 499 -0.28 -4.06 5.66
N ALA A 500 -0.37 -2.77 5.27
CA ALA A 500 -0.35 -1.69 6.24
C ALA A 500 -1.50 -1.82 7.26
N GLY A 501 -1.16 -1.85 8.55
CA GLY A 501 -2.12 -1.89 9.65
C GLY A 501 -2.66 -3.28 10.03
N GLN A 502 -2.00 -4.37 9.62
CA GLN A 502 -2.39 -5.74 9.96
C GLN A 502 -1.19 -6.59 10.45
N PRO A 503 -0.77 -6.47 11.72
CA PRO A 503 -1.27 -5.56 12.77
C PRO A 503 -0.58 -4.19 12.76
N VAL A 504 -1.08 -3.26 13.59
CA VAL A 504 -0.32 -2.04 13.95
C VAL A 504 0.48 -2.34 15.21
N ILE A 505 1.79 -2.14 15.18
CA ILE A 505 2.71 -2.34 16.30
C ILE A 505 3.28 -1.00 16.73
N ILE A 506 3.24 -0.73 18.04
CA ILE A 506 3.84 0.45 18.67
C ILE A 506 4.87 -0.03 19.67
N THR A 507 6.14 0.33 19.46
CA THR A 507 7.25 -0.06 20.32
C THR A 507 7.72 1.13 21.15
N PHE A 508 7.75 0.97 22.46
CA PHE A 508 8.23 1.93 23.45
C PHE A 508 9.66 1.57 23.89
N ASP A 509 10.42 2.55 24.38
CA ASP A 509 11.77 2.35 24.94
C ASP A 509 11.77 1.75 26.35
N GLN A 510 10.61 1.69 27.00
CA GLN A 510 10.45 1.18 28.36
C GLN A 510 9.04 0.64 28.60
N ARG A 511 8.88 -0.11 29.70
CA ARG A 511 7.62 -0.73 30.11
C ARG A 511 6.54 0.33 30.34
N MET A 512 5.35 0.09 29.78
CA MET A 512 4.21 0.99 29.87
C MET A 512 3.11 0.50 30.83
N ALA A 513 2.32 1.43 31.35
CA ALA A 513 1.06 1.14 32.02
C ALA A 513 -0.03 0.93 30.95
N THR A 514 -0.34 -0.34 30.67
CA THR A 514 -1.12 -0.77 29.51
C THR A 514 -2.48 -0.06 29.37
N SER A 515 -3.27 -0.01 30.45
CA SER A 515 -4.59 0.63 30.48
C SER A 515 -4.56 2.14 30.21
N SER A 516 -3.49 2.80 30.63
CA SER A 516 -3.27 4.23 30.39
C SER A 516 -2.96 4.50 28.92
N VAL A 517 -2.12 3.66 28.30
CA VAL A 517 -1.82 3.77 26.87
C VAL A 517 -3.07 3.47 26.03
N GLU A 518 -3.80 2.41 26.33
CA GLU A 518 -5.04 2.06 25.62
C GLU A 518 -6.08 3.18 25.67
N SER A 519 -6.23 3.84 26.82
CA SER A 519 -7.11 4.99 26.99
C SER A 519 -6.63 6.26 26.27
N ALA A 520 -5.33 6.32 25.95
CA ALA A 520 -4.69 7.46 25.29
C ALA A 520 -4.56 7.30 23.76
N ILE A 521 -4.92 6.13 23.21
CA ILE A 521 -4.93 5.88 21.77
C ILE A 521 -6.19 6.49 21.15
N SER A 522 -5.99 7.21 20.05
CA SER A 522 -7.06 7.72 19.19
C SER A 522 -6.76 7.41 17.73
N ILE A 523 -7.77 6.95 17.00
CA ILE A 523 -7.63 6.49 15.61
C ILE A 523 -8.67 7.19 14.73
N SER A 524 -8.25 7.67 13.56
CA SER A 524 -9.12 8.32 12.57
C SER A 524 -8.79 7.87 11.14
N PRO A 525 -9.76 7.33 10.37
CA PRO A 525 -11.10 6.94 10.81
C PRO A 525 -11.05 5.79 11.83
N ALA A 526 -12.04 5.73 12.73
CA ALA A 526 -12.09 4.72 13.78
C ALA A 526 -12.39 3.32 13.20
N PHE A 527 -11.80 2.30 13.79
CA PHE A 527 -12.10 0.88 13.54
C PHE A 527 -12.07 0.10 14.87
N ASP A 528 -12.73 -1.05 14.92
CA ASP A 528 -12.72 -1.91 16.11
C ASP A 528 -11.43 -2.74 16.19
N TYR A 529 -10.78 -2.74 17.35
CA TYR A 529 -9.53 -3.45 17.60
C TYR A 529 -9.43 -3.98 19.03
N SER A 530 -8.54 -4.97 19.20
CA SER A 530 -8.01 -5.40 20.48
C SER A 530 -6.54 -5.00 20.59
N VAL A 531 -6.03 -4.83 21.81
CA VAL A 531 -4.60 -4.58 22.07
C VAL A 531 -4.01 -5.79 22.75
N VAL A 532 -2.89 -6.28 22.23
CA VAL A 532 -2.05 -7.31 22.84
C VAL A 532 -0.74 -6.65 23.22
N TRP A 533 -0.31 -6.83 24.47
CA TRP A 533 0.96 -6.31 24.95
C TRP A 533 2.02 -7.39 24.92
N THR A 534 3.21 -7.02 24.45
CA THR A 534 4.35 -7.92 24.30
C THR A 534 5.64 -7.31 24.83
N ASP A 535 6.68 -8.14 24.97
CA ASP A 535 8.05 -7.72 25.35
C ASP A 535 8.07 -7.01 26.72
N GLY A 536 7.32 -7.55 27.70
CA GLY A 536 7.22 -6.97 29.04
C GLY A 536 6.48 -5.62 29.09
N ASN A 537 5.45 -5.47 28.25
CA ASN A 537 4.64 -4.26 28.04
C ASN A 537 5.43 -3.08 27.44
N THR A 538 6.47 -3.35 26.66
CA THR A 538 7.16 -2.34 25.83
C THR A 538 6.59 -2.29 24.41
N GLN A 539 5.81 -3.28 23.99
CA GLN A 539 5.17 -3.31 22.67
C GLN A 539 3.66 -3.46 22.79
N ALA A 540 2.93 -2.61 22.08
CA ALA A 540 1.48 -2.69 21.93
C ALA A 540 1.13 -3.08 20.49
N ILE A 541 0.48 -4.22 20.33
CA ILE A 541 0.01 -4.77 19.05
C ILE A 541 -1.49 -4.54 18.96
N LEU A 542 -1.91 -3.61 18.11
CA LEU A 542 -3.30 -3.32 17.81
C LEU A 542 -3.76 -4.24 16.68
N GLN A 543 -4.69 -5.14 17.00
CA GLN A 543 -5.24 -6.11 16.07
C GLN A 543 -6.67 -5.72 15.69
N SER A 544 -6.88 -5.35 14.43
CA SER A 544 -8.21 -5.00 13.91
C SER A 544 -9.15 -6.22 13.87
N HIS A 545 -10.38 -6.07 14.36
CA HIS A 545 -11.38 -7.14 14.33
C HIS A 545 -11.86 -7.44 12.90
N ALA A 546 -11.98 -6.38 12.09
CA ALA A 546 -12.33 -6.45 10.67
C ALA A 546 -11.19 -5.90 9.81
N PRO A 547 -11.08 -6.32 8.53
CA PRO A 547 -10.13 -5.70 7.60
C PRO A 547 -10.35 -4.19 7.49
N LEU A 548 -9.25 -3.43 7.47
CA LEU A 548 -9.28 -1.99 7.25
C LEU A 548 -9.69 -1.65 5.81
N ASP A 549 -10.33 -0.50 5.61
CA ASP A 549 -10.72 -0.01 4.30
C ASP A 549 -9.48 0.33 3.46
N SER A 550 -9.54 -0.02 2.18
CA SER A 550 -8.43 0.23 1.25
C SER A 550 -8.38 1.69 0.83
N ASN A 551 -7.19 2.21 0.56
CA ASN A 551 -6.95 3.59 0.11
C ASN A 551 -7.50 4.63 1.09
N THR A 552 -7.66 4.24 2.35
CA THR A 552 -8.08 5.11 3.45
C THR A 552 -6.84 5.44 4.27
N ILE A 553 -6.59 6.73 4.47
CA ILE A 553 -5.51 7.19 5.35
C ILE A 553 -5.98 7.04 6.79
N TYR A 554 -5.37 6.12 7.53
CA TYR A 554 -5.58 5.96 8.96
C TYR A 554 -4.50 6.72 9.72
N GLY A 555 -4.91 7.69 10.52
CA GLY A 555 -4.07 8.39 11.48
C GLY A 555 -4.25 7.80 12.88
N ILE A 556 -3.15 7.50 13.55
CA ILE A 556 -3.11 7.07 14.95
C ILE A 556 -2.39 8.14 15.76
N THR A 557 -2.97 8.52 16.90
CA THR A 557 -2.35 9.43 17.86
C THR A 557 -2.36 8.79 19.24
N ILE A 558 -1.19 8.73 19.86
CA ILE A 558 -0.97 8.34 21.25
C ILE A 558 -0.77 9.62 22.05
N GLY A 559 -1.74 9.97 22.89
CA GLY A 559 -1.71 11.20 23.67
C GLY A 559 -0.80 11.14 24.90
N THR A 560 -0.50 12.30 25.50
CA THR A 560 0.27 12.39 26.77
C THR A 560 -0.38 11.68 27.97
N GLY A 561 -1.60 11.17 27.83
CA GLY A 561 -2.24 10.30 28.82
C GLY A 561 -1.61 8.91 28.91
N ALA A 562 -0.79 8.51 27.94
CA ALA A 562 -0.01 7.27 27.94
C ALA A 562 1.16 7.38 28.92
N MET A 563 1.19 6.51 29.94
CA MET A 563 2.15 6.54 31.04
C MET A 563 3.05 5.30 31.03
N SER A 564 4.29 5.46 31.48
CA SER A 564 5.17 4.33 31.81
C SER A 564 4.60 3.52 32.98
N GLY A 565 5.17 2.34 33.26
CA GLY A 565 4.85 1.58 34.47
C GLY A 565 5.06 2.40 35.75
N ASP A 566 5.97 3.37 35.74
CA ASP A 566 6.20 4.30 36.85
C ASP A 566 5.21 5.47 36.92
N GLY A 567 4.22 5.54 36.03
CA GLY A 567 3.26 6.65 35.99
C GLY A 567 3.79 7.93 35.34
N ILE A 568 4.91 7.86 34.60
CA ILE A 568 5.48 9.03 33.91
C ILE A 568 4.84 9.14 32.53
N PRO A 569 4.18 10.27 32.19
CA PRO A 569 3.51 10.43 30.90
C PRO A 569 4.50 10.60 29.74
N LEU A 570 4.06 10.29 28.52
CA LEU A 570 4.74 10.77 27.30
C LEU A 570 4.93 12.29 27.36
N GLU A 571 6.09 12.78 26.91
CA GLU A 571 6.40 14.21 26.94
C GLU A 571 5.49 15.03 26.01
N LYS A 572 5.05 14.42 24.90
CA LYS A 572 4.17 15.01 23.88
C LYS A 572 3.39 13.91 23.17
N ASP A 573 2.31 14.30 22.50
CA ASP A 573 1.57 13.40 21.62
C ASP A 573 2.48 12.85 20.50
N TYR A 574 2.31 11.57 20.17
CA TYR A 574 2.95 10.93 19.03
C TYR A 574 1.88 10.57 18.01
N SER A 575 2.03 11.07 16.79
CA SER A 575 1.10 10.80 15.70
C SER A 575 1.83 10.19 14.51
N PHE A 576 1.21 9.20 13.89
CA PHE A 576 1.65 8.62 12.62
C PHE A 576 0.45 8.22 11.77
N SER A 577 0.68 8.02 10.48
CA SER A 577 -0.35 7.62 9.53
C SER A 577 0.12 6.48 8.64
N PHE A 578 -0.84 5.71 8.12
CA PHE A 578 -0.58 4.69 7.11
C PHE A 578 -1.79 4.54 6.18
N THR A 579 -1.56 3.99 4.99
CA THR A 579 -2.60 3.75 3.99
C THR A 579 -2.55 2.30 3.52
N PRO A 580 -3.52 1.45 3.90
CA PRO A 580 -3.65 0.11 3.36
C PRO A 580 -4.04 0.18 1.88
N VAL A 581 -3.17 -0.16 0.94
CA VAL A 581 -3.49 -0.13 -0.50
C VAL A 581 -3.78 -1.52 -1.05
N ILE A 582 -4.46 -1.63 -2.20
CA ILE A 582 -4.45 -2.88 -2.98
C ILE A 582 -3.68 -2.65 -4.30
N MET A 583 -3.27 -1.42 -4.59
CA MET A 583 -2.81 -0.98 -5.92
C MET A 583 -1.57 -0.09 -5.83
N ASN A 584 -0.81 0.00 -6.93
CA ASN A 584 0.38 0.87 -7.09
C ASN A 584 -0.04 2.35 -6.99
N LEU A 585 0.87 3.24 -6.63
CA LEU A 585 0.61 4.67 -6.79
C LEU A 585 0.55 5.03 -8.29
N PRO A 586 -0.35 5.95 -8.69
CA PRO A 586 -0.40 6.49 -10.04
C PRO A 586 0.92 7.14 -10.44
N HIS A 587 1.33 7.00 -11.70
CA HIS A 587 2.52 7.67 -12.24
C HIS A 587 2.30 8.10 -13.70
N VAL A 588 3.18 8.98 -14.19
CA VAL A 588 3.15 9.44 -15.59
C VAL A 588 3.92 8.46 -16.46
N MET A 589 3.24 7.86 -17.43
CA MET A 589 3.84 6.98 -18.43
C MET A 589 4.67 7.75 -19.46
N GLY A 590 4.26 8.99 -19.73
CA GLY A 590 5.04 9.89 -20.57
C GLY A 590 4.24 11.08 -21.07
N THR A 591 4.85 11.82 -21.98
CA THR A 591 4.36 13.10 -22.48
C THR A 591 4.54 13.23 -23.99
N LEU A 592 3.79 14.17 -24.57
CA LEU A 592 3.94 14.63 -25.94
C LEU A 592 3.83 16.15 -25.92
N PRO A 593 4.82 16.97 -26.33
CA PRO A 593 6.17 16.57 -26.74
C PRO A 593 6.91 15.78 -25.64
N ASP A 594 7.94 15.05 -26.04
CA ASP A 594 8.81 14.36 -25.08
C ASP A 594 9.52 15.37 -24.17
N SER A 595 9.73 15.01 -22.91
CA SER A 595 10.47 15.88 -21.99
C SER A 595 11.90 16.12 -22.49
N GLY A 596 12.31 17.38 -22.53
CA GLY A 596 13.54 17.88 -23.13
C GLY A 596 13.48 18.18 -24.63
N GLN A 597 12.34 17.96 -25.31
CA GLN A 597 12.24 18.15 -26.76
C GLN A 597 12.37 19.63 -27.16
N GLY A 598 13.20 19.89 -28.18
CA GLY A 598 13.38 21.20 -28.79
C GLY A 598 12.74 21.31 -30.17
N GLY A 599 12.57 22.54 -30.65
CA GLY A 599 12.01 22.81 -31.97
C GLY A 599 10.51 22.50 -32.07
N VAL A 600 9.79 22.59 -30.96
CA VAL A 600 8.36 22.29 -30.89
C VAL A 600 7.56 23.41 -31.58
N PRO A 601 6.78 23.13 -32.63
CA PRO A 601 5.93 24.13 -33.28
C PRO A 601 4.72 24.51 -32.43
N SER A 602 4.11 25.65 -32.71
CA SER A 602 3.00 26.19 -31.91
C SER A 602 1.71 25.37 -31.97
N ASN A 603 1.55 24.53 -33.00
CA ASN A 603 0.45 23.59 -33.18
C ASN A 603 0.77 22.17 -32.67
N HIS A 604 1.94 21.96 -32.06
CA HIS A 604 2.28 20.64 -31.53
C HIS A 604 1.34 20.30 -30.36
N PRO A 605 0.74 19.10 -30.35
CA PRO A 605 -0.05 18.66 -29.20
C PRO A 605 0.78 18.66 -27.92
N ILE A 606 0.18 19.12 -26.81
CA ILE A 606 0.75 19.01 -25.46
C ILE A 606 -0.13 18.03 -24.67
N GLN A 607 0.44 16.92 -24.21
CA GLN A 607 -0.25 15.86 -23.48
C GLN A 607 0.60 15.26 -22.37
N ILE A 608 -0.09 14.84 -21.31
CA ILE A 608 0.43 14.04 -20.19
C ILE A 608 -0.39 12.76 -20.11
N VAL A 609 0.28 11.61 -20.17
CA VAL A 609 -0.33 10.28 -20.13
C VAL A 609 -0.03 9.64 -18.78
N PHE A 610 -1.09 9.34 -18.01
CA PHE A 610 -1.02 8.63 -16.74
C PHE A 610 -1.19 7.12 -16.96
N ASP A 611 -0.65 6.32 -16.03
CA ASP A 611 -0.82 4.86 -16.03
C ASP A 611 -2.25 4.42 -15.70
N ARG A 612 -3.08 5.34 -15.18
CA ARG A 612 -4.46 5.09 -14.78
C ARG A 612 -5.33 6.35 -14.83
N SER A 613 -6.65 6.14 -14.69
CA SER A 613 -7.65 7.20 -14.62
C SER A 613 -7.40 8.13 -13.44
N MET A 614 -7.40 9.44 -13.70
CA MET A 614 -7.15 10.48 -12.71
C MET A 614 -8.41 11.25 -12.29
N ASP A 615 -8.44 11.74 -11.05
CA ASP A 615 -9.38 12.80 -10.65
C ASP A 615 -8.94 14.09 -11.35
N THR A 616 -9.69 14.44 -12.39
CA THR A 616 -9.38 15.54 -13.30
C THR A 616 -9.27 16.88 -12.57
N ALA A 617 -10.18 17.16 -11.64
CA ALA A 617 -10.17 18.38 -10.85
C ALA A 617 -8.95 18.45 -9.91
N SER A 618 -8.58 17.31 -9.32
CA SER A 618 -7.42 17.20 -8.43
C SER A 618 -6.09 17.45 -9.15
N VAL A 619 -5.97 16.91 -10.38
CA VAL A 619 -4.81 17.15 -11.25
C VAL A 619 -4.75 18.61 -11.69
N GLU A 620 -5.86 19.16 -12.17
CA GLU A 620 -5.94 20.55 -12.64
C GLU A 620 -5.60 21.56 -11.53
N ALA A 621 -6.03 21.30 -10.30
CA ALA A 621 -5.69 22.13 -9.13
C ALA A 621 -4.19 22.14 -8.79
N ARG A 622 -3.42 21.19 -9.32
CA ARG A 622 -1.99 20.98 -9.05
C ARG A 622 -1.14 21.04 -10.31
N LEU A 623 -1.75 21.47 -11.42
CA LEU A 623 -1.07 21.77 -12.66
C LEU A 623 -0.47 23.17 -12.56
N ASN A 624 0.81 23.29 -12.87
CA ASN A 624 1.49 24.59 -12.92
C ASN A 624 2.32 24.70 -14.19
N VAL A 625 2.26 25.87 -14.83
CA VAL A 625 2.84 26.14 -16.15
C VAL A 625 3.76 27.35 -16.05
N SER A 626 4.98 27.22 -16.57
CA SER A 626 6.00 28.27 -16.49
C SER A 626 6.87 28.32 -17.75
N PRO A 627 7.05 29.47 -18.42
CA PRO A 627 6.32 30.72 -18.23
C PRO A 627 4.81 30.54 -18.45
N ASP A 628 4.01 31.35 -17.76
CA ASP A 628 2.55 31.28 -17.84
C ASP A 628 2.03 31.60 -19.25
N PHE A 629 1.01 30.87 -19.69
CA PHE A 629 0.26 31.11 -20.92
C PHE A 629 -1.19 30.68 -20.76
N THR A 630 -2.11 31.24 -21.56
CA THR A 630 -3.53 30.88 -21.49
C THR A 630 -3.79 29.56 -22.23
N TYR A 631 -4.44 28.61 -21.57
CA TYR A 631 -4.77 27.28 -22.12
C TYR A 631 -6.15 26.80 -21.69
N ASP A 632 -6.69 25.85 -22.45
CA ASP A 632 -7.79 24.96 -22.02
C ASP A 632 -7.24 23.55 -21.76
N THR A 633 -7.92 22.79 -20.88
CA THR A 633 -7.64 21.36 -20.63
C THR A 633 -8.74 20.49 -21.21
N ARG A 634 -8.35 19.31 -21.71
CA ARG A 634 -9.28 18.26 -22.12
C ARG A 634 -8.76 16.90 -21.67
N TRP A 635 -9.69 16.04 -21.26
CA TRP A 635 -9.39 14.70 -20.80
C TRP A 635 -9.89 13.66 -21.80
N TYR A 636 -9.06 12.65 -22.04
CA TYR A 636 -9.33 11.54 -22.96
C TYR A 636 -9.00 10.21 -22.30
N GLU A 637 -9.44 9.12 -22.95
CA GLU A 637 -9.12 7.74 -22.55
C GLU A 637 -9.47 7.46 -21.08
N ALA A 638 -10.74 7.71 -20.72
CA ALA A 638 -11.24 7.55 -19.35
C ALA A 638 -10.38 8.29 -18.29
N ASP A 639 -10.04 9.53 -18.61
CA ASP A 639 -9.28 10.44 -17.75
C ASP A 639 -7.82 9.97 -17.50
N MET A 640 -7.26 9.15 -18.40
CA MET A 640 -5.83 8.78 -18.39
C MET A 640 -4.96 9.79 -19.14
N VAL A 641 -5.52 10.55 -20.08
CA VAL A 641 -4.77 11.46 -20.94
C VAL A 641 -5.25 12.88 -20.74
N LEU A 642 -4.39 13.73 -20.19
CA LEU A 642 -4.60 15.18 -20.11
C LEU A 642 -3.99 15.83 -21.34
N GLN A 643 -4.82 16.50 -22.16
CA GLN A 643 -4.39 17.36 -23.25
C GLN A 643 -4.49 18.83 -22.83
N ILE A 644 -3.44 19.60 -23.10
CA ILE A 644 -3.33 21.03 -22.83
C ILE A 644 -3.32 21.76 -24.18
N GLU A 645 -4.31 22.63 -24.41
CA GLU A 645 -4.49 23.37 -25.66
C GLU A 645 -4.17 24.86 -25.44
N PRO A 646 -3.04 25.37 -25.94
CA PRO A 646 -2.74 26.81 -25.89
C PRO A 646 -3.80 27.60 -26.67
N LEU A 647 -4.39 28.63 -26.05
CA LEU A 647 -5.39 29.50 -26.69
C LEU A 647 -4.78 30.57 -27.60
N ALA A 648 -3.46 30.76 -27.49
CA ALA A 648 -2.67 31.63 -28.35
C ALA A 648 -1.35 30.92 -28.71
N PRO A 649 -0.72 31.27 -29.86
CA PRO A 649 0.58 30.74 -30.21
C PRO A 649 1.61 30.97 -29.11
N LEU A 650 2.33 29.93 -28.76
CA LEU A 650 3.43 30.01 -27.80
C LEU A 650 4.56 30.89 -28.35
N LEU A 651 5.31 31.53 -27.45
CA LEU A 651 6.44 32.39 -27.83
C LEU A 651 7.53 31.54 -28.48
N ALA A 652 8.16 32.06 -29.54
CA ALA A 652 9.26 31.40 -30.22
C ALA A 652 10.53 31.31 -29.35
N SER A 653 11.32 30.26 -29.55
CA SER A 653 12.59 29.99 -28.82
C SER A 653 12.47 30.03 -27.30
N GLN A 654 11.29 29.75 -26.76
CA GLN A 654 10.98 29.81 -25.34
C GLN A 654 10.93 28.40 -24.75
N GLN A 655 11.63 28.21 -23.64
CA GLN A 655 11.50 27.01 -22.84
C GLN A 655 10.26 27.13 -21.94
N TYR A 656 9.43 26.09 -21.92
CA TYR A 656 8.27 25.92 -21.05
C TYR A 656 8.46 24.69 -20.16
N ALA A 657 7.95 24.77 -18.95
CA ALA A 657 7.89 23.71 -17.94
C ALA A 657 6.44 23.56 -17.46
N ILE A 658 5.92 22.34 -17.45
CA ILE A 658 4.59 21.98 -16.95
C ILE A 658 4.78 20.94 -15.84
N THR A 659 4.31 21.25 -14.64
CA THR A 659 4.46 20.41 -13.46
C THR A 659 3.11 19.91 -12.95
N VAL A 660 3.07 18.64 -12.51
CA VAL A 660 1.94 18.05 -11.78
C VAL A 660 2.45 17.54 -10.43
N GLY A 661 1.91 18.07 -9.33
CA GLY A 661 2.35 17.72 -7.98
C GLY A 661 1.72 16.43 -7.42
N THR A 662 2.44 15.76 -6.50
CA THR A 662 2.06 14.54 -5.75
C THR A 662 0.66 14.54 -5.14
N GLY A 663 0.11 15.72 -4.80
CA GLY A 663 -1.27 15.79 -4.31
C GLY A 663 -2.34 15.48 -5.35
N ALA A 664 -1.98 15.34 -6.64
CA ALA A 664 -2.91 14.99 -7.70
C ALA A 664 -3.38 13.55 -7.49
N LEU A 665 -4.70 13.33 -7.48
CA LEU A 665 -5.29 12.05 -7.10
C LEU A 665 -5.75 11.27 -8.32
N SER A 666 -5.70 9.95 -8.24
CA SER A 666 -6.42 9.08 -9.16
C SER A 666 -7.92 9.10 -8.90
N SER A 667 -8.70 8.55 -9.84
CA SER A 667 -10.14 8.28 -9.66
C SER A 667 -10.44 7.34 -8.49
N PHE A 668 -9.42 6.68 -7.94
CA PHE A 668 -9.51 5.82 -6.75
C PHE A 668 -8.97 6.48 -5.47
N GLY A 669 -8.65 7.77 -5.52
CA GLY A 669 -8.16 8.56 -4.37
C GLY A 669 -6.68 8.41 -4.05
N LEU A 670 -5.90 7.68 -4.86
CA LEU A 670 -4.45 7.51 -4.64
C LEU A 670 -3.66 8.72 -5.16
N PRO A 671 -2.72 9.29 -4.40
CA PRO A 671 -1.85 10.39 -4.86
C PRO A 671 -0.83 9.93 -5.90
N LEU A 672 -0.39 10.85 -6.76
CA LEU A 672 0.68 10.61 -7.72
C LEU A 672 1.97 10.20 -6.98
N GLU A 673 2.68 9.21 -7.51
CA GLU A 673 3.87 8.60 -6.90
C GLU A 673 4.98 9.61 -6.61
N ALA A 674 5.19 10.55 -7.53
CA ALA A 674 6.15 11.65 -7.40
C ALA A 674 5.67 12.86 -8.21
N ASP A 675 6.22 14.03 -7.91
CA ASP A 675 6.02 15.22 -8.75
C ASP A 675 6.55 14.92 -10.16
N TYR A 676 5.82 15.34 -11.19
CA TYR A 676 6.24 15.17 -12.57
C TYR A 676 6.48 16.53 -13.24
N GLU A 677 7.55 16.64 -14.03
CA GLU A 677 7.91 17.84 -14.79
C GLU A 677 8.13 17.52 -16.28
N LEU A 678 7.34 18.17 -17.13
CA LEU A 678 7.51 18.21 -18.58
C LEU A 678 8.22 19.50 -18.98
N VAL A 679 9.39 19.39 -19.62
CA VAL A 679 10.12 20.55 -20.16
C VAL A 679 10.20 20.46 -21.68
N PHE A 680 9.91 21.54 -22.42
CA PHE A 680 10.12 21.58 -23.87
C PHE A 680 10.49 22.99 -24.35
N THR A 681 11.07 23.10 -25.55
CA THR A 681 11.48 24.38 -26.15
C THR A 681 10.82 24.59 -27.51
N THR A 682 10.12 25.71 -27.66
CA THR A 682 9.48 26.08 -28.93
C THR A 682 10.50 26.45 -30.00
N ARG A 683 10.13 26.25 -31.27
CA ARG A 683 10.97 26.63 -32.41
C ARG A 683 11.13 28.14 -32.57
N GLU A 684 12.14 28.55 -33.34
CA GLU A 684 12.31 29.92 -33.88
C GLU A 684 11.15 30.34 -34.79
#